data_AF-D8FB22-F1
#
_entry.id   AF-D8FB22-F1
#
_cell.length_a   1.000
_cell.length_b   1.000
_cell.length_c   1.000
_cell.angle_alpha   90.00
_cell.angle_beta   90.00
_cell.angle_gamma   90.00
#
_symmetry.space_group_name_H-M   'P 1'
#
loop_
_entity.id
_entity.type
_entity.pdbx_description
1 polymer ?
#
loop_
_entity_poly.entity_id
_entity_poly.type
_entity_poly.pdbx_seq_one_letter_code
_entity_poly.pdbx_strand_id
1 'polypeptide(L)'
;MGQIEELAQKLKGRKRIFLWGIMGVGKSTLALELARWFGRHHGGGRILALDPGSPAFGVPGALNRGRWDGDTLHWDGCRALCSLDAARFRLPLVQAAGRLLNDASRAGFRGPLVIDPPGVVRGVAGAELLTALVRVLQVDQVLALVRKGTSLPLGAELTWLPVEVLERSAPPDAARPPRGERAARRTGLWDTYLAHSTEETYSLPNTLVLGTPPPQHLPHAWAGRQAALLDTRGRTLGMGEVTGLTHGILTLRMPAHQKGAVAGILIRDAGRNARGCLETIPHAAPLPQRRVPPEMRPLDITPDPGSAPVFSHVGPAWATLVGGVFGDPLVHVRLRNQRRGILFDLGSAARLAPRVVHQVSAVCLSHAHLDHIAGFLWFLRTRIGAFGPCKIFGPPKTLTRIENFLGAVTWDRIENNAPVFEVGEFDGAWLKRARLTPGSPKVVLPALPVEEGVLLKEDMLSIKAVVCDHKIPSLAYALTFHMEIRVRKDRLTALGLAPGPWLGLLKACIASKRPEVEIDLPDGTRRSAGELGRALTIIRPGRKLVYAADMADTAANREKVTALADGAHTLFCEAPFAMAHEDKARATQHLTTLAAVEIARKARVARLVPFHFSKRYEKDPAAVFHEILSAAGPVKIIGHFHPSGTGNQNF
;
A
#
# COMPACT_ATOMS: atom_id res chain seq x y z
N MET A 1 -14.07 -53.79 16.17
CA MET A 1 -13.45 -54.77 15.24
C MET A 1 -14.41 -55.24 14.15
N GLY A 2 -15.64 -55.67 14.45
CA GLY A 2 -16.57 -56.23 13.43
C GLY A 2 -16.87 -55.35 12.20
N GLN A 3 -16.95 -54.02 12.35
CA GLN A 3 -17.21 -53.12 11.21
C GLN A 3 -16.03 -52.98 10.23
N ILE A 4 -14.78 -53.05 10.71
CA ILE A 4 -13.60 -52.97 9.83
C ILE A 4 -13.37 -54.29 9.12
N GLU A 5 -13.63 -55.41 9.78
CA GLU A 5 -13.56 -56.73 9.15
C GLU A 5 -14.58 -56.88 8.02
N GLU A 6 -15.84 -56.50 8.24
CA GLU A 6 -16.87 -56.48 7.20
C GLU A 6 -16.48 -55.58 6.01
N LEU A 7 -15.94 -54.39 6.31
CA LEU A 7 -15.46 -53.46 5.29
C LEU A 7 -14.27 -54.05 4.51
N ALA A 8 -13.30 -54.65 5.20
CA ALA A 8 -12.14 -55.22 4.56
C ALA A 8 -12.50 -56.43 3.68
N GLN A 9 -13.48 -57.24 4.08
CA GLN A 9 -14.03 -58.31 3.24
C GLN A 9 -14.68 -57.75 1.96
N LYS A 10 -15.43 -56.64 2.04
CA LYS A 10 -16.00 -55.96 0.87
C LYS A 10 -14.94 -55.35 -0.06
N LEU A 11 -13.76 -55.06 0.47
CA LEU A 11 -12.62 -54.51 -0.28
C LEU A 11 -11.66 -55.61 -0.78
N LYS A 12 -12.00 -56.90 -0.60
CA LYS A 12 -11.17 -58.02 -1.03
C LYS A 12 -10.93 -57.97 -2.54
N GLY A 13 -9.67 -58.06 -2.94
CA GLY A 13 -9.25 -57.98 -4.35
C GLY A 13 -8.95 -56.56 -4.87
N ARG A 14 -9.33 -55.51 -4.12
CA ARG A 14 -8.95 -54.11 -4.44
C ARG A 14 -7.51 -53.84 -4.00
N LYS A 15 -6.73 -53.14 -4.83
CA LYS A 15 -5.30 -52.88 -4.60
C LYS A 15 -5.02 -51.44 -4.19
N ARG A 16 -5.87 -50.48 -4.56
CA ARG A 16 -5.64 -49.04 -4.39
C ARG A 16 -6.93 -48.37 -3.89
N ILE A 17 -7.05 -48.32 -2.57
CA ILE A 17 -8.25 -47.87 -1.86
C ILE A 17 -8.08 -46.40 -1.46
N PHE A 18 -8.91 -45.52 -2.02
CA PHE A 18 -8.84 -44.07 -1.83
C PHE A 18 -9.96 -43.56 -0.93
N LEU A 19 -9.62 -42.91 0.17
CA LEU A 19 -10.60 -42.35 1.09
C LEU A 19 -11.11 -40.99 0.58
N TRP A 20 -12.41 -40.71 0.70
CA TRP A 20 -12.96 -39.40 0.32
C TRP A 20 -13.94 -38.87 1.38
N GLY A 21 -14.06 -37.54 1.49
CA GLY A 21 -14.97 -36.89 2.45
C GLY A 21 -14.43 -35.60 3.08
N ILE A 22 -15.33 -34.81 3.67
CA ILE A 22 -14.99 -33.51 4.29
C ILE A 22 -14.01 -33.67 5.47
N MET A 23 -13.42 -32.57 5.94
CA MET A 23 -12.56 -32.60 7.13
C MET A 23 -13.36 -33.02 8.37
N GLY A 24 -12.79 -33.91 9.19
CA GLY A 24 -13.41 -34.33 10.46
C GLY A 24 -14.51 -35.39 10.32
N VAL A 25 -14.51 -36.19 9.25
CA VAL A 25 -15.36 -37.40 9.12
C VAL A 25 -14.63 -38.71 9.46
N GLY A 26 -13.40 -38.61 9.98
CA GLY A 26 -12.62 -39.80 10.38
C GLY A 26 -11.81 -40.48 9.27
N LYS A 27 -11.58 -39.82 8.11
CA LYS A 27 -10.81 -40.38 6.98
C LYS A 27 -9.47 -40.97 7.40
N SER A 28 -8.61 -40.17 8.03
CA SER A 28 -7.27 -40.59 8.43
C SER A 28 -7.29 -41.72 9.46
N THR A 29 -8.25 -41.70 10.39
CA THR A 29 -8.45 -42.78 11.37
C THR A 29 -8.83 -44.08 10.67
N LEU A 30 -9.81 -44.04 9.77
CA LEU A 30 -10.24 -45.20 9.00
C LEU A 30 -9.11 -45.72 8.09
N ALA A 31 -8.35 -44.83 7.46
CA ALA A 31 -7.24 -45.19 6.62
C ALA A 31 -6.15 -45.96 7.40
N LEU A 32 -5.81 -45.49 8.60
CA LEU A 32 -4.84 -46.16 9.49
C LEU A 32 -5.33 -47.53 9.94
N GLU A 33 -6.57 -47.62 10.43
CA GLU A 33 -7.13 -48.88 10.92
C GLU A 33 -7.31 -49.91 9.80
N LEU A 34 -7.75 -49.48 8.62
CA LEU A 34 -7.87 -50.36 7.46
C LEU A 34 -6.50 -50.88 7.00
N ALA A 35 -5.50 -50.00 6.94
CA ALA A 35 -4.13 -50.40 6.61
C ALA A 35 -3.57 -51.37 7.68
N ARG A 36 -3.83 -51.13 8.97
CA ARG A 36 -3.43 -52.03 10.06
C ARG A 36 -4.08 -53.40 9.92
N TRP A 37 -5.38 -53.46 9.63
CA TRP A 37 -6.09 -54.72 9.42
C TRP A 37 -5.48 -55.53 8.28
N PHE A 38 -5.18 -54.89 7.14
CA PHE A 38 -4.49 -55.55 6.02
C PHE A 38 -3.07 -56.02 6.39
N GLY A 39 -2.37 -55.27 7.24
CA GLY A 39 -1.07 -55.67 7.79
C GLY A 39 -1.14 -57.00 8.53
N ARG A 40 -2.13 -57.15 9.41
CA ARG A 40 -2.32 -58.38 10.21
C ARG A 40 -2.73 -59.61 9.38
N HIS A 41 -3.49 -59.43 8.30
CA HIS A 41 -4.14 -60.56 7.60
C HIS A 41 -3.57 -60.87 6.21
N HIS A 42 -2.85 -59.95 5.57
CA HIS A 42 -2.40 -60.07 4.18
C HIS A 42 -0.90 -59.82 3.99
N GLY A 43 -0.10 -59.87 5.05
CA GLY A 43 1.37 -59.83 4.96
C GLY A 43 1.95 -58.46 4.55
N GLY A 44 1.25 -57.37 4.87
CA GLY A 44 1.77 -56.01 4.73
C GLY A 44 0.69 -54.99 4.37
N GLY A 45 0.36 -54.12 5.32
CA GLY A 45 -0.62 -53.05 5.14
C GLY A 45 0.08 -51.74 4.87
N ARG A 46 -0.02 -51.19 3.66
CA ARG A 46 0.63 -49.93 3.32
C ARG A 46 -0.35 -48.78 3.29
N ILE A 47 0.14 -47.61 3.65
CA ILE A 47 -0.64 -46.37 3.65
C ILE A 47 0.17 -45.23 3.01
N LEU A 48 -0.49 -44.45 2.16
CA LEU A 48 -0.01 -43.13 1.73
C LEU A 48 -0.82 -42.05 2.44
N ALA A 49 -0.15 -41.21 3.23
CA ALA A 49 -0.74 -40.01 3.80
C ALA A 49 -0.35 -38.80 2.92
N LEU A 50 -1.32 -38.28 2.18
CA LEU A 50 -1.09 -37.25 1.17
C LEU A 50 -1.43 -35.84 1.64
N ASP A 51 -1.96 -35.67 2.86
CA ASP A 51 -2.19 -34.36 3.47
C ASP A 51 -0.89 -33.81 4.07
N PRO A 52 -0.26 -32.78 3.47
CA PRO A 52 0.98 -32.21 3.97
C PRO A 52 0.75 -31.28 5.18
N GLY A 53 -0.48 -30.80 5.39
CA GLY A 53 -0.81 -29.82 6.43
C GLY A 53 -1.23 -30.46 7.76
N SER A 54 -1.75 -31.68 7.75
CA SER A 54 -2.12 -32.41 8.97
C SER A 54 -1.95 -33.92 8.78
N PRO A 55 -0.73 -34.41 8.47
CA PRO A 55 -0.52 -35.82 8.20
C PRO A 55 -0.83 -36.67 9.44
N ALA A 56 -1.32 -37.88 9.20
CA ALA A 56 -1.60 -38.84 10.28
C ALA A 56 -0.30 -39.34 10.95
N PHE A 57 0.78 -39.46 10.17
CA PHE A 57 2.12 -39.88 10.59
C PHE A 57 3.18 -39.28 9.65
N GLY A 58 4.45 -39.38 10.03
CA GLY A 58 5.57 -38.87 9.23
C GLY A 58 5.72 -37.35 9.34
N VAL A 59 6.26 -36.74 8.28
CA VAL A 59 6.76 -35.36 8.31
C VAL A 59 5.74 -34.39 7.72
N PRO A 60 5.39 -33.30 8.42
CA PRO A 60 4.59 -32.20 7.85
C PRO A 60 5.29 -31.46 6.72
N GLY A 61 4.51 -30.93 5.78
CA GLY A 61 5.05 -30.31 4.56
C GLY A 61 5.48 -31.33 3.50
N ALA A 62 5.12 -32.60 3.69
CA ALA A 62 5.47 -33.70 2.79
C ALA A 62 4.31 -34.69 2.65
N LEU A 63 4.38 -35.51 1.61
CA LEU A 63 3.53 -36.69 1.45
C LEU A 63 4.29 -37.89 2.02
N ASN A 64 3.64 -38.70 2.84
CA ASN A 64 4.29 -39.73 3.65
C ASN A 64 3.85 -41.13 3.25
N ARG A 65 4.79 -42.07 3.29
CA ARG A 65 4.53 -43.50 3.10
C ARG A 65 4.84 -44.24 4.38
N GLY A 66 3.95 -45.17 4.72
CA GLY A 66 4.10 -46.02 5.89
C GLY A 66 3.68 -47.44 5.60
N ARG A 67 4.17 -48.34 6.44
CA ARG A 67 3.80 -49.76 6.45
C ARG A 67 3.47 -50.20 7.87
N TRP A 68 2.43 -50.99 8.00
CA TRP A 68 2.12 -51.71 9.22
C TRP A 68 2.84 -53.05 9.21
N ASP A 69 3.56 -53.32 10.30
CA ASP A 69 4.09 -54.63 10.65
C ASP A 69 3.45 -55.05 11.98
N GLY A 70 2.49 -55.99 11.89
CA GLY A 70 1.56 -56.27 12.98
C GLY A 70 0.82 -55.01 13.44
N ASP A 71 1.20 -54.52 14.62
CA ASP A 71 0.63 -53.34 15.30
C ASP A 71 1.54 -52.12 15.34
N THR A 72 2.67 -52.19 14.62
CA THR A 72 3.62 -51.09 14.57
C THR A 72 3.57 -50.42 13.20
N LEU A 73 3.32 -49.11 13.19
CA LEU A 73 3.40 -48.29 11.99
C LEU A 73 4.84 -47.80 11.80
N HIS A 74 5.47 -48.27 10.73
CA HIS A 74 6.79 -47.80 10.32
C HIS A 74 6.64 -46.73 9.23
N TRP A 75 7.23 -45.56 9.48
CA TRP A 75 7.45 -44.54 8.45
C TRP A 75 8.67 -44.92 7.61
N ASP A 76 8.49 -45.07 6.29
CA ASP A 76 9.53 -45.62 5.41
C ASP A 76 9.84 -44.73 4.20
N GLY A 77 9.35 -43.49 4.18
CA GLY A 77 9.72 -42.48 3.20
C GLY A 77 8.74 -41.32 3.09
N CYS A 78 9.21 -40.25 2.44
CA CYS A 78 8.37 -39.11 2.09
C CYS A 78 8.76 -38.47 0.75
N ARG A 79 7.88 -37.64 0.22
CA ARG A 79 8.16 -36.70 -0.86
C ARG A 79 7.88 -35.29 -0.36
N ALA A 80 8.92 -34.47 -0.30
CA ALA A 80 8.81 -33.10 0.18
C ALA A 80 7.94 -32.24 -0.73
N LEU A 81 7.03 -31.49 -0.12
CA LEU A 81 6.27 -30.43 -0.79
C LEU A 81 6.73 -29.04 -0.31
N CYS A 82 7.28 -28.94 0.90
CA CYS A 82 7.62 -27.71 1.62
C CYS A 82 6.45 -26.72 1.73
N SER A 83 5.22 -27.25 1.74
CA SER A 83 3.98 -26.48 1.88
C SER A 83 2.99 -27.24 2.73
N LEU A 84 2.21 -26.51 3.54
CA LEU A 84 1.12 -27.08 4.35
C LEU A 84 -0.25 -26.94 3.69
N ASP A 85 -0.30 -26.32 2.50
CA ASP A 85 -1.53 -26.03 1.77
C ASP A 85 -1.63 -26.94 0.53
N ALA A 86 -2.41 -28.01 0.67
CA ALA A 86 -2.68 -28.94 -0.42
C ALA A 86 -3.44 -28.31 -1.61
N ALA A 87 -4.20 -27.23 -1.38
CA ALA A 87 -4.96 -26.57 -2.43
C ALA A 87 -4.08 -25.62 -3.26
N ARG A 88 -3.00 -25.09 -2.70
CA ARG A 88 -2.10 -24.15 -3.39
C ARG A 88 -1.14 -24.83 -4.35
N PHE A 89 -0.57 -25.99 -3.99
CA PHE A 89 0.43 -26.70 -4.79
C PHE A 89 -0.07 -28.04 -5.35
N ARG A 90 -1.22 -28.01 -6.04
CA ARG A 90 -1.94 -29.22 -6.50
C ARG A 90 -1.14 -30.08 -7.45
N LEU A 91 -0.58 -29.49 -8.51
CA LEU A 91 0.23 -30.23 -9.49
C LEU A 91 1.48 -30.86 -8.84
N PRO A 92 2.31 -30.13 -8.06
CA PRO A 92 3.40 -30.74 -7.31
C PRO A 92 2.96 -31.85 -6.35
N LEU A 93 1.82 -31.69 -5.66
CA LEU A 93 1.27 -32.71 -4.77
C LEU A 93 0.91 -33.98 -5.54
N VAL A 94 0.20 -33.86 -6.66
CA VAL A 94 -0.18 -35.00 -7.52
C VAL A 94 1.07 -35.71 -8.08
N GLN A 95 2.06 -34.95 -8.55
CA GLN A 95 3.33 -35.52 -9.05
C GLN A 95 4.10 -36.25 -7.94
N ALA A 96 4.17 -35.66 -6.74
CA ALA A 96 4.79 -36.27 -5.58
C ALA A 96 4.07 -37.56 -5.17
N ALA A 97 2.74 -37.58 -5.20
CA ALA A 97 1.93 -38.77 -4.91
C ALA A 97 2.24 -39.92 -5.90
N GLY A 98 2.26 -39.64 -7.21
CA GLY A 98 2.62 -40.64 -8.23
C GLY A 98 4.04 -41.19 -8.07
N ARG A 99 5.01 -40.32 -7.75
CA ARG A 99 6.39 -40.77 -7.46
C ARG A 99 6.46 -41.65 -6.21
N LEU A 100 5.76 -41.27 -5.15
CA LEU A 100 5.70 -42.04 -3.90
C LEU A 100 5.08 -43.43 -4.11
N LEU A 101 4.06 -43.52 -4.97
CA LEU A 101 3.50 -44.80 -5.42
C LEU A 101 4.53 -45.64 -6.18
N ASN A 102 5.24 -45.05 -7.14
CA ASN A 102 6.27 -45.76 -7.90
C ASN A 102 7.39 -46.30 -7.01
N ASP A 103 7.79 -45.56 -5.98
CA ASP A 103 8.75 -46.05 -4.98
C ASP A 103 8.20 -47.23 -4.19
N ALA A 104 6.90 -47.21 -3.87
CA ALA A 104 6.24 -48.30 -3.16
C ALA A 104 6.20 -49.58 -4.02
N SER A 105 5.91 -49.45 -5.31
CA SER A 105 5.89 -50.55 -6.29
C SER A 105 7.29 -51.14 -6.52
N ARG A 106 8.33 -50.29 -6.62
CA ARG A 106 9.73 -50.76 -6.77
C ARG A 106 10.24 -51.55 -5.56
N ALA A 107 9.69 -51.30 -4.37
CA ALA A 107 9.96 -52.08 -3.17
C ALA A 107 9.23 -53.44 -3.14
N GLY A 108 8.82 -53.98 -4.30
CA GLY A 108 8.29 -55.33 -4.48
C GLY A 108 6.86 -55.57 -3.98
N PHE A 109 6.15 -54.53 -3.54
CA PHE A 109 4.86 -54.70 -2.87
C PHE A 109 3.69 -54.86 -3.83
N ARG A 110 2.91 -55.93 -3.64
CA ARG A 110 1.72 -56.27 -4.43
C ARG A 110 0.41 -56.30 -3.64
N GLY A 111 0.45 -55.99 -2.34
CA GLY A 111 -0.72 -55.97 -1.46
C GLY A 111 -1.58 -54.70 -1.57
N PRO A 112 -2.66 -54.60 -0.78
CA PRO A 112 -3.55 -53.44 -0.75
C PRO A 112 -2.83 -52.20 -0.20
N LEU A 113 -3.05 -51.06 -0.85
CA LEU A 113 -2.53 -49.75 -0.45
C LEU A 113 -3.69 -48.81 -0.17
N VAL A 114 -3.73 -48.31 1.06
CA VAL A 114 -4.72 -47.34 1.52
C VAL A 114 -4.19 -45.92 1.30
N ILE A 115 -5.01 -45.05 0.73
CA ILE A 115 -4.62 -43.68 0.36
C ILE A 115 -5.49 -42.70 1.13
N ASP A 116 -4.87 -41.92 2.02
CA ASP A 116 -5.49 -40.83 2.78
C ASP A 116 -5.19 -39.48 2.11
N PRO A 117 -6.12 -38.92 1.31
CA PRO A 117 -5.90 -37.65 0.63
C PRO A 117 -6.15 -36.42 1.52
N PRO A 118 -5.72 -35.23 1.09
CA PRO A 118 -6.04 -33.98 1.77
C PRO A 118 -7.54 -33.75 1.91
N GLY A 119 -7.94 -33.03 2.96
CA GLY A 119 -9.34 -32.62 3.19
C GLY A 119 -9.89 -31.54 2.24
N VAL A 120 -9.31 -31.37 1.05
CA VAL A 120 -9.70 -30.36 0.05
C VAL A 120 -10.77 -30.95 -0.87
N VAL A 121 -12.04 -30.73 -0.51
CA VAL A 121 -13.19 -31.37 -1.18
C VAL A 121 -14.22 -30.36 -1.72
N ARG A 122 -13.83 -29.11 -1.93
CA ARG A 122 -14.71 -28.04 -2.44
C ARG A 122 -14.00 -27.21 -3.51
N GLY A 123 -14.80 -26.68 -4.43
CA GLY A 123 -14.34 -25.81 -5.51
C GLY A 123 -13.35 -26.47 -6.46
N VAL A 124 -12.74 -25.65 -7.32
CA VAL A 124 -11.79 -26.09 -8.37
C VAL A 124 -10.65 -26.93 -7.79
N ALA A 125 -10.10 -26.52 -6.65
CA ALA A 125 -8.99 -27.24 -6.03
C ALA A 125 -9.35 -28.67 -5.62
N GLY A 126 -10.56 -28.89 -5.10
CA GLY A 126 -11.03 -30.23 -4.75
C GLY A 126 -11.31 -31.09 -5.98
N ALA A 127 -11.95 -30.52 -7.01
CA ALA A 127 -12.27 -31.24 -8.25
C ALA A 127 -11.01 -31.69 -9.00
N GLU A 128 -10.02 -30.80 -9.14
CA GLU A 128 -8.74 -31.13 -9.76
C GLU A 128 -7.96 -32.18 -8.96
N LEU A 129 -7.92 -32.07 -7.62
CA LEU A 129 -7.21 -33.04 -6.79
C LEU A 129 -7.87 -34.42 -6.83
N LEU A 130 -9.20 -34.50 -6.74
CA LEU A 130 -9.93 -35.76 -6.79
C LEU A 130 -9.64 -36.50 -8.10
N THR A 131 -9.90 -35.84 -9.23
CA THR A 131 -9.76 -36.46 -10.56
C THR A 131 -8.31 -36.81 -10.86
N ALA A 132 -7.35 -35.94 -10.53
CA ALA A 132 -5.94 -36.17 -10.80
C ALA A 132 -5.33 -37.26 -9.90
N LEU A 133 -5.65 -37.29 -8.61
CA LEU A 133 -5.12 -38.31 -7.69
C LEU A 133 -5.68 -39.69 -7.99
N VAL A 134 -6.99 -39.80 -8.27
CA VAL A 134 -7.62 -41.08 -8.67
C VAL A 134 -6.91 -41.68 -9.88
N ARG A 135 -6.64 -40.84 -10.89
CA ARG A 135 -5.94 -41.25 -12.11
C ARG A 135 -4.47 -41.60 -11.86
N VAL A 136 -3.70 -40.71 -11.23
CA VAL A 136 -2.24 -40.88 -11.06
C VAL A 136 -1.91 -42.03 -10.11
N LEU A 137 -2.75 -42.26 -9.10
CA LEU A 137 -2.54 -43.34 -8.13
C LEU A 137 -3.15 -44.67 -8.56
N GLN A 138 -3.77 -44.71 -9.75
CA GLN A 138 -4.44 -45.88 -10.30
C GLN A 138 -5.42 -46.47 -9.29
N VAL A 139 -6.24 -45.60 -8.69
CA VAL A 139 -7.25 -45.98 -7.71
C VAL A 139 -8.22 -46.97 -8.37
N ASP A 140 -8.55 -48.04 -7.68
CA ASP A 140 -9.52 -49.04 -8.13
C ASP A 140 -10.77 -49.12 -7.24
N GLN A 141 -10.74 -48.43 -6.09
CA GLN A 141 -11.89 -48.27 -5.21
C GLN A 141 -11.84 -46.92 -4.49
N VAL A 142 -12.96 -46.18 -4.52
CA VAL A 142 -13.16 -45.01 -3.65
C VAL A 142 -14.07 -45.39 -2.49
N LEU A 143 -13.68 -45.02 -1.27
CA LEU A 143 -14.47 -45.16 -0.05
C LEU A 143 -14.83 -43.77 0.48
N ALA A 144 -16.09 -43.38 0.30
CA ALA A 144 -16.54 -42.03 0.61
C ALA A 144 -17.30 -41.96 1.94
N LEU A 145 -16.80 -41.15 2.87
CA LEU A 145 -17.37 -40.95 4.20
C LEU A 145 -18.29 -39.73 4.22
N VAL A 146 -19.55 -39.95 4.59
CA VAL A 146 -20.62 -38.96 4.56
C VAL A 146 -21.26 -38.83 5.93
N ARG A 147 -21.51 -37.61 6.40
CA ARG A 147 -22.30 -37.41 7.62
C ARG A 147 -23.76 -37.70 7.33
N LYS A 148 -24.46 -38.35 8.27
CA LYS A 148 -25.89 -38.63 8.14
C LYS A 148 -26.65 -37.34 7.79
N GLY A 149 -27.46 -37.39 6.72
CA GLY A 149 -28.24 -36.24 6.24
C GLY A 149 -27.47 -35.20 5.42
N THR A 150 -26.23 -35.47 5.00
CA THR A 150 -25.45 -34.60 4.11
C THR A 150 -25.19 -35.26 2.76
N SER A 151 -24.99 -34.46 1.71
CA SER A 151 -24.58 -34.97 0.40
C SER A 151 -23.07 -35.13 0.29
N LEU A 152 -22.65 -36.01 -0.61
CA LEU A 152 -21.24 -36.15 -0.97
C LEU A 152 -20.68 -34.87 -1.57
N PRO A 153 -19.54 -34.36 -1.08
CA PRO A 153 -18.85 -33.28 -1.74
C PRO A 153 -18.31 -33.76 -3.09
N LEU A 154 -18.51 -32.94 -4.14
CA LEU A 154 -18.13 -33.25 -5.53
C LEU A 154 -18.81 -34.50 -6.08
N GLY A 155 -20.12 -34.65 -5.81
CA GLY A 155 -20.91 -35.80 -6.25
C GLY A 155 -20.88 -36.03 -7.77
N ALA A 156 -20.92 -34.96 -8.57
CA ALA A 156 -20.86 -35.07 -10.03
C ALA A 156 -19.50 -35.63 -10.49
N GLU A 157 -18.40 -35.12 -9.93
CA GLU A 157 -17.06 -35.60 -10.23
C GLU A 157 -16.88 -37.05 -9.78
N LEU A 158 -17.36 -37.43 -8.59
CA LEU A 158 -17.32 -38.80 -8.08
C LEU A 158 -18.09 -39.77 -8.98
N THR A 159 -19.30 -39.40 -9.42
CA THR A 159 -20.12 -40.20 -10.34
C THR A 159 -19.44 -40.37 -11.70
N TRP A 160 -18.67 -39.38 -12.15
CA TRP A 160 -17.96 -39.44 -13.43
C TRP A 160 -16.67 -40.28 -13.37
N LEU A 161 -16.12 -40.56 -12.19
CA LEU A 161 -14.89 -41.34 -12.09
C LEU A 161 -15.11 -42.78 -12.61
N PRO A 162 -14.13 -43.37 -13.32
CA PRO A 162 -14.22 -44.74 -13.82
C PRO A 162 -13.93 -45.79 -12.73
N VAL A 163 -14.37 -45.54 -11.48
CA VAL A 163 -14.11 -46.39 -10.32
C VAL A 163 -15.34 -46.48 -9.44
N GLU A 164 -15.52 -47.62 -8.77
CA GLU A 164 -16.63 -47.81 -7.85
C GLU A 164 -16.48 -46.90 -6.62
N VAL A 165 -17.56 -46.20 -6.26
CA VAL A 165 -17.65 -45.37 -5.05
C VAL A 165 -18.51 -46.08 -4.03
N LEU A 166 -17.89 -46.54 -2.94
CA LEU A 166 -18.58 -47.14 -1.80
C LEU A 166 -18.84 -46.06 -0.75
N GLU A 167 -20.11 -45.71 -0.56
CA GLU A 167 -20.50 -44.74 0.47
C GLU A 167 -20.62 -45.39 1.85
N ARG A 168 -20.16 -44.69 2.89
CA ARG A 168 -20.31 -45.08 4.29
C ARG A 168 -20.68 -43.90 5.17
N SER A 169 -21.50 -44.19 6.17
CA SER A 169 -21.80 -43.23 7.23
C SER A 169 -20.55 -42.96 8.07
N ALA A 170 -20.21 -41.69 8.25
CA ALA A 170 -19.17 -41.26 9.16
C ALA A 170 -19.57 -41.60 10.61
N PRO A 171 -18.61 -42.02 11.46
CA PRO A 171 -18.86 -42.23 12.89
C PRO A 171 -19.43 -40.96 13.56
N PRO A 172 -20.42 -41.08 14.47
CA PRO A 172 -21.07 -39.92 15.09
C PRO A 172 -20.13 -39.09 15.97
N ASP A 173 -19.09 -39.71 16.52
CA ASP A 173 -18.01 -39.11 17.30
C ASP A 173 -16.91 -38.46 16.42
N ALA A 174 -16.95 -38.64 15.10
CA ALA A 174 -15.98 -38.02 14.20
C ALA A 174 -16.16 -36.49 14.19
N ALA A 175 -15.16 -35.79 14.71
CA ALA A 175 -15.11 -34.34 14.76
C ALA A 175 -13.87 -33.78 14.06
N ARG A 176 -13.96 -32.52 13.63
CA ARG A 176 -12.79 -31.78 13.13
C ARG A 176 -12.03 -31.23 14.33
N PRO A 177 -10.74 -31.59 14.54
CA PRO A 177 -9.99 -31.02 15.63
C PRO A 177 -9.84 -29.49 15.48
N PRO A 178 -9.89 -28.73 16.59
CA PRO A 178 -9.66 -27.29 16.59
C PRO A 178 -8.38 -26.89 15.86
N ARG A 179 -8.36 -25.68 15.29
CA ARG A 179 -7.21 -25.19 14.51
C ARG A 179 -5.91 -25.17 15.33
N GLY A 180 -5.99 -24.81 16.62
CA GLY A 180 -4.86 -24.78 17.55
C GLY A 180 -4.25 -26.17 17.77
N GLU A 181 -5.08 -27.16 18.09
CA GLU A 181 -4.63 -28.55 18.27
C GLU A 181 -3.98 -29.13 17.02
N ARG A 182 -4.53 -28.87 15.82
CA ARG A 182 -3.90 -29.31 14.57
C ARG A 182 -2.55 -28.66 14.35
N ALA A 183 -2.41 -27.38 14.69
CA ALA A 183 -1.13 -26.68 14.61
C ALA A 183 -0.11 -27.22 15.63
N ALA A 184 -0.55 -27.49 16.86
CA ALA A 184 0.29 -28.08 17.91
C ALA A 184 0.76 -29.49 17.53
N ARG A 185 -0.16 -30.38 17.12
CA ARG A 185 0.16 -31.74 16.65
C ARG A 185 1.14 -31.71 15.48
N ARG A 186 0.90 -30.85 14.50
CA ARG A 186 1.81 -30.68 13.35
C ARG A 186 3.19 -30.20 13.80
N THR A 187 3.24 -29.18 14.66
CA THR A 187 4.52 -28.63 15.15
C THR A 187 5.28 -29.70 15.93
N GLY A 188 4.61 -30.47 16.79
CA GLY A 188 5.20 -31.61 17.50
C GLY A 188 5.76 -32.69 16.58
N LEU A 189 5.06 -33.06 15.49
CA LEU A 189 5.61 -34.02 14.50
C LEU A 189 6.89 -33.49 13.84
N TRP A 190 6.94 -32.19 13.54
CA TRP A 190 8.12 -31.55 12.97
C TRP A 190 9.28 -31.46 13.98
N ASP A 191 8.99 -31.13 15.24
CA ASP A 191 9.98 -31.09 16.32
C ASP A 191 10.57 -32.48 16.59
N THR A 192 9.73 -33.50 16.67
CA THR A 192 10.18 -34.91 16.82
C THR A 192 11.06 -35.33 15.65
N TYR A 193 10.71 -34.94 14.42
CA TYR A 193 11.55 -35.22 13.25
C TYR A 193 12.92 -34.55 13.35
N LEU A 194 12.98 -33.31 13.86
CA LEU A 194 14.21 -32.53 14.00
C LEU A 194 15.02 -32.82 15.28
N ALA A 195 14.55 -33.68 16.18
CA ALA A 195 15.14 -33.86 17.52
C ALA A 195 16.63 -34.26 17.51
N HIS A 196 17.08 -34.99 16.49
CA HIS A 196 18.48 -35.42 16.31
C HIS A 196 19.09 -34.82 15.05
N SER A 197 19.03 -33.49 14.95
CA SER A 197 19.52 -32.74 13.79
C SER A 197 20.93 -32.17 13.99
N THR A 198 21.66 -32.04 12.89
CA THR A 198 22.91 -31.31 12.77
C THR A 198 22.74 -30.10 11.87
N GLU A 199 23.66 -29.14 11.97
CA GLU A 199 23.70 -28.03 11.02
C GLU A 199 24.53 -28.39 9.80
N GLU A 200 24.01 -28.05 8.63
CA GLU A 200 24.67 -28.20 7.34
C GLU A 200 24.57 -26.88 6.56
N THR A 201 25.60 -26.55 5.78
CA THR A 201 25.67 -25.30 5.02
C THR A 201 25.73 -25.54 3.53
N TYR A 202 24.97 -24.74 2.78
CA TYR A 202 24.86 -24.83 1.32
C TYR A 202 25.10 -23.47 0.68
N SER A 203 26.01 -23.40 -0.29
CA SER A 203 26.26 -22.19 -1.07
C SER A 203 25.19 -22.01 -2.15
N LEU A 204 24.36 -20.97 -2.03
CA LEU A 204 23.28 -20.69 -2.97
C LEU A 204 23.77 -20.39 -4.40
N PRO A 205 24.90 -19.68 -4.63
CA PRO A 205 25.45 -19.53 -5.98
C PRO A 205 25.73 -20.85 -6.71
N ASN A 206 26.03 -21.92 -5.95
CA ASN A 206 26.42 -23.22 -6.48
C ASN A 206 25.32 -24.28 -6.36
N THR A 207 24.15 -23.94 -5.81
CA THR A 207 23.06 -24.88 -5.53
C THR A 207 21.75 -24.38 -6.11
N LEU A 208 21.08 -25.21 -6.91
CA LEU A 208 19.78 -24.85 -7.47
C LEU A 208 18.73 -24.73 -6.37
N VAL A 209 18.15 -23.54 -6.19
CA VAL A 209 17.01 -23.33 -5.28
C VAL A 209 15.71 -23.37 -6.07
N LEU A 210 14.83 -24.30 -5.70
CA LEU A 210 13.58 -24.60 -6.36
C LEU A 210 12.39 -24.14 -5.52
N GLY A 211 11.23 -23.97 -6.17
CA GLY A 211 9.98 -23.61 -5.52
C GLY A 211 9.75 -22.11 -5.49
N THR A 212 9.40 -21.60 -4.32
CA THR A 212 9.07 -20.18 -4.10
C THR A 212 9.83 -19.65 -2.88
N PRO A 213 11.18 -19.66 -2.93
CA PRO A 213 12.02 -19.17 -1.85
C PRO A 213 11.81 -17.66 -1.61
N PRO A 214 12.08 -17.16 -0.40
CA PRO A 214 12.11 -15.72 -0.15
C PRO A 214 13.22 -15.02 -0.96
N PRO A 215 13.13 -13.70 -1.19
CA PRO A 215 14.21 -12.97 -1.85
C PRO A 215 15.52 -13.03 -1.05
N GLN A 216 16.67 -13.25 -1.71
CA GLN A 216 17.98 -13.37 -1.04
C GLN A 216 18.41 -12.08 -0.31
N HIS A 217 17.95 -10.90 -0.76
CA HIS A 217 18.23 -9.62 -0.10
C HIS A 217 17.43 -9.40 1.20
N LEU A 218 16.53 -10.34 1.55
CA LEU A 218 15.76 -10.33 2.80
C LEU A 218 16.14 -11.55 3.66
N PRO A 219 17.36 -11.63 4.22
CA PRO A 219 17.85 -12.83 4.92
C PRO A 219 16.97 -13.25 6.10
N HIS A 220 16.32 -12.30 6.78
CA HIS A 220 15.38 -12.59 7.88
C HIS A 220 14.13 -13.37 7.43
N ALA A 221 13.74 -13.30 6.15
CA ALA A 221 12.56 -13.99 5.63
C ALA A 221 12.80 -15.49 5.36
N TRP A 222 14.07 -15.92 5.40
CA TRP A 222 14.51 -17.31 5.19
C TRP A 222 14.45 -18.12 6.48
N ALA A 223 14.76 -17.51 7.63
CA ALA A 223 14.77 -18.19 8.91
C ALA A 223 13.41 -18.85 9.21
N GLY A 224 13.44 -20.10 9.68
CA GLY A 224 12.28 -20.91 10.01
C GLY A 224 11.58 -21.56 8.82
N ARG A 225 11.98 -21.30 7.57
CA ARG A 225 11.41 -21.97 6.38
C ARG A 225 11.76 -23.47 6.37
N GLN A 226 10.84 -24.31 5.93
CA GLN A 226 11.16 -25.69 5.59
C GLN A 226 11.94 -25.74 4.27
N ALA A 227 13.02 -26.52 4.25
CA ALA A 227 13.82 -26.81 3.07
C ALA A 227 13.93 -28.32 2.86
N ALA A 228 14.01 -28.75 1.60
CA ALA A 228 14.23 -30.16 1.27
C ALA A 228 15.36 -30.32 0.27
N LEU A 229 16.28 -31.23 0.55
CA LEU A 229 17.36 -31.59 -0.36
C LEU A 229 16.83 -32.58 -1.40
N LEU A 230 17.10 -32.31 -2.67
CA LEU A 230 16.67 -33.14 -3.80
C LEU A 230 17.87 -33.66 -4.58
N ASP A 231 17.80 -34.92 -5.03
CA ASP A 231 18.75 -35.48 -6.00
C ASP A 231 18.39 -35.10 -7.45
N THR A 232 19.20 -35.53 -8.42
CA THR A 232 19.02 -35.25 -9.85
C THR A 232 17.72 -35.81 -10.45
N ARG A 233 17.08 -36.78 -9.77
CA ARG A 233 15.78 -37.35 -10.16
C ARG A 233 14.62 -36.66 -9.42
N GLY A 234 14.90 -35.61 -8.65
CA GLY A 234 13.94 -34.90 -7.82
C GLY A 234 13.46 -35.72 -6.64
N ARG A 235 14.26 -36.66 -6.13
CA ARG A 235 13.96 -37.43 -4.93
C ARG A 235 14.40 -36.69 -3.68
N THR A 236 13.53 -36.63 -2.68
CA THR A 236 13.84 -36.07 -1.36
C THR A 236 14.90 -36.93 -0.66
N LEU A 237 16.07 -36.35 -0.44
CA LEU A 237 17.16 -36.93 0.35
C LEU A 237 16.91 -36.73 1.84
N GLY A 238 16.49 -35.51 2.21
CA GLY A 238 16.16 -35.10 3.57
C GLY A 238 15.37 -33.79 3.60
N MET A 239 14.77 -33.49 4.74
CA MET A 239 14.10 -32.22 5.01
C MET A 239 14.70 -31.57 6.24
N GLY A 240 14.70 -30.24 6.27
CA GLY A 240 15.29 -29.45 7.32
C GLY A 240 14.60 -28.10 7.50
N GLU A 241 15.09 -27.37 8.47
CA GLU A 241 14.66 -26.02 8.78
C GLU A 241 15.80 -25.05 8.54
N VAL A 242 15.52 -23.95 7.83
CA VAL A 242 16.49 -22.89 7.60
C VAL A 242 16.74 -22.16 8.91
N THR A 243 17.98 -22.16 9.40
CA THR A 243 18.38 -21.39 10.59
C THR A 243 18.87 -19.99 10.23
N GLY A 244 19.45 -19.82 9.03
CA GLY A 244 19.89 -18.51 8.55
C GLY A 244 20.34 -18.50 7.09
N LEU A 245 20.50 -17.28 6.57
CA LEU A 245 21.12 -17.00 5.27
C LEU A 245 22.10 -15.83 5.45
N THR A 246 23.39 -16.09 5.26
CA THR A 246 24.45 -15.10 5.46
C THR A 246 25.40 -15.13 4.27
N HIS A 247 25.59 -14.00 3.58
CA HIS A 247 26.47 -13.88 2.41
C HIS A 247 26.25 -14.97 1.32
N GLY A 248 25.00 -15.37 1.08
CA GLY A 248 24.66 -16.41 0.11
C GLY A 248 24.90 -17.85 0.58
N ILE A 249 25.29 -18.05 1.84
CA ILE A 249 25.42 -19.35 2.49
C ILE A 249 24.16 -19.61 3.31
N LEU A 250 23.42 -20.64 2.92
CA LEU A 250 22.22 -21.11 3.60
C LEU A 250 22.60 -22.13 4.66
N THR A 251 22.17 -21.92 5.91
CA THR A 251 22.35 -22.88 7.00
C THR A 251 21.04 -23.61 7.27
N LEU A 252 21.09 -24.94 7.25
CA LEU A 252 19.97 -25.83 7.48
C LEU A 252 20.22 -26.66 8.73
N ARG A 253 19.24 -26.70 9.63
CA ARG A 253 19.15 -27.70 10.69
C ARG A 253 18.35 -28.89 10.18
N MET A 254 18.97 -30.05 10.07
CA MET A 254 18.31 -31.25 9.56
C MET A 254 18.81 -32.57 10.16
N PRO A 255 17.97 -33.62 10.23
CA PRO A 255 18.40 -34.94 10.67
C PRO A 255 19.30 -35.60 9.63
N ALA A 256 20.00 -36.66 10.04
CA ALA A 256 20.74 -37.53 9.12
C ALA A 256 19.82 -38.00 7.99
N HIS A 257 20.28 -37.81 6.75
CA HIS A 257 19.46 -37.99 5.56
C HIS A 257 20.06 -39.03 4.62
N GLN A 258 19.32 -39.41 3.56
CA GLN A 258 19.81 -40.40 2.60
C GLN A 258 21.09 -39.90 1.91
N LYS A 259 22.11 -40.76 1.83
CA LYS A 259 23.36 -40.44 1.12
C LYS A 259 23.09 -40.26 -0.38
N GLY A 260 23.58 -39.16 -0.95
CA GLY A 260 23.45 -38.86 -2.38
C GLY A 260 23.90 -37.45 -2.70
N ALA A 261 24.23 -37.18 -3.96
CA ALA A 261 24.59 -35.84 -4.42
C ALA A 261 23.35 -34.94 -4.41
N VAL A 262 23.43 -33.83 -3.68
CA VAL A 262 22.40 -32.79 -3.65
C VAL A 262 22.43 -32.04 -4.98
N ALA A 263 21.34 -32.14 -5.74
CA ALA A 263 21.17 -31.43 -7.01
C ALA A 263 20.39 -30.11 -6.86
N GLY A 264 19.57 -30.00 -5.81
CA GLY A 264 18.86 -28.75 -5.52
C GLY A 264 18.17 -28.75 -4.16
N ILE A 265 17.73 -27.57 -3.74
CA ILE A 265 17.06 -27.31 -2.47
C ILE A 265 15.66 -26.76 -2.77
N LEU A 266 14.61 -27.44 -2.33
CA LEU A 266 13.23 -27.00 -2.46
C LEU A 266 12.80 -26.19 -1.24
N ILE A 267 12.37 -24.95 -1.44
CA ILE A 267 11.79 -24.07 -0.41
C ILE A 267 10.48 -23.48 -0.94
N ARG A 268 9.43 -23.48 -0.11
CA ARG A 268 8.15 -22.83 -0.42
C ARG A 268 7.58 -22.11 0.79
N ASP A 269 6.28 -22.29 1.07
CA ASP A 269 5.55 -21.49 2.04
C ASP A 269 5.38 -22.14 3.42
N ALA A 270 5.85 -23.35 3.66
CA ALA A 270 5.87 -23.91 5.01
C ALA A 270 7.05 -23.35 5.83
N GLY A 271 6.79 -22.98 7.08
CA GLY A 271 7.82 -22.62 8.03
C GLY A 271 7.28 -22.26 9.40
N ARG A 272 8.17 -21.91 10.33
CA ARG A 272 7.80 -21.46 11.68
C ARG A 272 7.43 -19.99 11.71
N ASN A 273 6.39 -19.69 12.48
CA ASN A 273 6.04 -18.32 12.83
C ASN A 273 6.78 -17.85 14.09
N ALA A 274 6.56 -16.60 14.48
CA ALA A 274 7.17 -15.98 15.65
C ALA A 274 6.83 -16.69 16.98
N ARG A 275 5.79 -17.54 17.03
CA ARG A 275 5.40 -18.33 18.21
C ARG A 275 6.02 -19.74 18.19
N GLY A 276 6.88 -20.04 17.21
CA GLY A 276 7.50 -21.36 17.02
C GLY A 276 6.58 -22.40 16.37
N CYS A 277 5.34 -22.05 16.04
CA CYS A 277 4.37 -22.97 15.43
C CYS A 277 4.63 -23.11 13.92
N LEU A 278 4.55 -24.34 13.42
CA LEU A 278 4.67 -24.61 11.98
C LEU A 278 3.39 -24.18 11.25
N GLU A 279 3.49 -23.26 10.29
CA GLU A 279 2.37 -22.72 9.53
C GLU A 279 2.73 -22.39 8.06
N THR A 280 1.72 -21.98 7.29
CA THR A 280 1.90 -21.44 5.95
C THR A 280 2.29 -19.98 6.08
N ILE A 281 3.58 -19.67 5.89
CA ILE A 281 4.13 -18.32 5.91
C ILE A 281 3.87 -17.67 4.54
N PRO A 282 3.22 -16.50 4.48
CA PRO A 282 3.02 -15.75 3.24
C PRO A 282 4.32 -15.57 2.46
N HIS A 283 4.23 -15.57 1.13
CA HIS A 283 5.35 -15.13 0.31
C HIS A 283 5.59 -13.64 0.55
N ALA A 284 6.83 -13.27 0.87
CA ALA A 284 7.26 -11.89 0.71
C ALA A 284 7.21 -11.61 -0.79
N ALA A 285 6.22 -10.82 -1.23
CA ALA A 285 6.05 -10.52 -2.64
C ALA A 285 7.32 -9.82 -3.15
N PRO A 286 8.05 -10.39 -4.13
CA PRO A 286 8.98 -9.56 -4.88
C PRO A 286 8.15 -8.51 -5.62
N LEU A 287 8.57 -7.25 -5.58
CA LEU A 287 7.98 -6.22 -6.44
C LEU A 287 8.11 -6.71 -7.91
N PRO A 288 7.02 -6.73 -8.71
CA PRO A 288 7.09 -7.23 -10.07
C PRO A 288 7.97 -6.30 -10.93
N GLN A 289 9.20 -6.74 -11.24
CA GLN A 289 10.09 -6.02 -12.15
C GLN A 289 9.81 -6.45 -13.61
N ARG A 290 8.94 -5.71 -14.31
CA ARG A 290 8.98 -5.67 -15.79
C ARG A 290 10.21 -4.85 -16.17
N ARG A 291 11.19 -5.45 -16.86
CA ARG A 291 12.34 -4.72 -17.43
C ARG A 291 11.89 -3.91 -18.65
N VAL A 292 11.36 -2.73 -18.39
CA VAL A 292 11.19 -1.67 -19.40
C VAL A 292 12.54 -0.92 -19.50
N PRO A 293 13.02 -0.55 -20.70
CA PRO A 293 14.20 0.32 -20.85
C PRO A 293 14.07 1.57 -19.96
N PRO A 294 15.13 2.05 -19.28
CA PRO A 294 15.05 3.15 -18.32
C PRO A 294 14.31 4.40 -18.84
N GLU A 295 14.51 4.74 -20.11
CA GLU A 295 13.89 5.85 -20.83
C GLU A 295 12.41 5.63 -21.19
N MET A 296 11.96 4.37 -21.19
CA MET A 296 10.57 3.97 -21.47
C MET A 296 9.81 3.55 -20.21
N ARG A 297 10.48 3.50 -19.05
CA ARG A 297 9.79 3.35 -17.78
C ARG A 297 8.89 4.57 -17.59
N PRO A 298 7.65 4.41 -17.11
CA PRO A 298 6.98 5.53 -16.49
C PRO A 298 7.96 6.15 -15.50
N LEU A 299 8.14 7.47 -15.52
CA LEU A 299 8.93 8.15 -14.51
C LEU A 299 8.35 7.75 -13.16
N ASP A 300 9.02 6.83 -12.46
CA ASP A 300 8.87 6.69 -11.03
C ASP A 300 9.44 8.02 -10.51
N ILE A 301 8.55 9.01 -10.31
CA ILE A 301 8.89 10.26 -9.65
C ILE A 301 9.10 9.94 -8.16
N THR A 302 10.10 9.09 -7.90
CA THR A 302 10.71 8.96 -6.59
C THR A 302 11.39 10.30 -6.34
N PRO A 303 11.04 10.98 -5.24
CA PRO A 303 11.68 12.25 -4.97
C PRO A 303 13.17 11.97 -4.73
N ASP A 304 14.02 12.46 -5.62
CA ASP A 304 15.41 12.75 -5.26
C ASP A 304 15.37 13.54 -3.95
N PRO A 305 16.23 13.30 -2.94
CA PRO A 305 16.07 13.88 -1.60
C PRO A 305 15.73 15.37 -1.64
N GLY A 306 16.43 16.17 -2.47
CA GLY A 306 16.18 17.60 -2.68
C GLY A 306 14.81 17.99 -3.25
N SER A 307 14.18 17.10 -4.01
CA SER A 307 12.91 17.36 -4.69
C SER A 307 11.70 16.96 -3.86
N ALA A 308 11.82 16.32 -2.69
CA ALA A 308 10.66 15.83 -1.93
C ALA A 308 9.65 16.94 -1.60
N PRO A 309 8.32 16.71 -1.74
CA PRO A 309 7.35 17.74 -1.42
C PRO A 309 7.44 18.16 0.05
N VAL A 310 7.37 19.46 0.31
CA VAL A 310 7.45 20.01 1.67
C VAL A 310 6.06 20.39 2.16
N PHE A 311 5.70 19.94 3.36
CA PHE A 311 4.35 20.09 3.90
C PHE A 311 4.33 21.00 5.13
N SER A 312 3.32 21.87 5.22
CA SER A 312 2.98 22.60 6.44
C SER A 312 1.47 22.56 6.68
N HIS A 313 1.07 22.26 7.91
CA HIS A 313 -0.32 22.40 8.36
C HIS A 313 -0.55 23.85 8.82
N VAL A 314 -1.53 24.54 8.23
CA VAL A 314 -1.84 25.95 8.53
C VAL A 314 -3.33 26.10 8.87
N GLY A 315 -3.65 26.02 10.16
CA GLY A 315 -5.02 26.15 10.67
C GLY A 315 -5.98 25.15 10.01
N PRO A 316 -7.01 25.60 9.25
CA PRO A 316 -7.95 24.69 8.60
C PRO A 316 -7.43 24.04 7.31
N ALA A 317 -6.19 24.30 6.88
CA ALA A 317 -5.65 23.83 5.60
C ALA A 317 -4.30 23.09 5.71
N TRP A 318 -3.99 22.33 4.66
CA TRP A 318 -2.68 21.77 4.38
C TRP A 318 -2.05 22.54 3.23
N ALA A 319 -0.80 22.92 3.35
CA ALA A 319 -0.01 23.54 2.29
C ALA A 319 1.14 22.61 1.90
N THR A 320 1.31 22.37 0.61
CA THR A 320 2.35 21.49 0.06
C THR A 320 3.10 22.23 -1.04
N LEU A 321 4.41 22.40 -0.87
CA LEU A 321 5.32 22.74 -1.95
C LEU A 321 5.54 21.49 -2.80
N VAL A 322 4.94 21.45 -3.98
CA VAL A 322 4.80 20.24 -4.81
C VAL A 322 6.14 19.78 -5.39
N GLY A 323 6.93 20.73 -5.90
CA GLY A 323 8.24 20.47 -6.51
C GLY A 323 9.37 20.20 -5.51
N GLY A 324 9.11 20.35 -4.20
CA GLY A 324 10.16 20.40 -3.20
C GLY A 324 11.00 21.66 -3.27
N VAL A 325 12.09 21.72 -2.51
CA VAL A 325 12.85 22.97 -2.31
C VAL A 325 13.72 23.38 -3.51
N PHE A 326 14.03 22.45 -4.42
CA PHE A 326 14.77 22.70 -5.68
C PHE A 326 13.88 22.71 -6.93
N GLY A 327 12.61 22.32 -6.81
CA GLY A 327 11.70 22.23 -7.94
C GLY A 327 11.05 23.56 -8.30
N ASP A 328 10.37 23.56 -9.45
CA ASP A 328 9.59 24.69 -9.91
C ASP A 328 8.55 25.15 -8.85
N PRO A 329 8.35 26.47 -8.68
CA PRO A 329 7.44 27.00 -7.69
C PRO A 329 5.99 26.58 -7.92
N LEU A 330 5.46 25.83 -6.95
CA LEU A 330 4.05 25.41 -6.93
C LEU A 330 3.67 25.02 -5.50
N VAL A 331 2.88 25.86 -4.83
CA VAL A 331 2.30 25.53 -3.53
C VAL A 331 0.82 25.22 -3.68
N HIS A 332 0.44 23.98 -3.33
CA HIS A 332 -0.95 23.57 -3.27
C HIS A 332 -1.47 23.67 -1.83
N VAL A 333 -2.47 24.52 -1.62
CA VAL A 333 -3.20 24.64 -0.36
C VAL A 333 -4.55 23.94 -0.47
N ARG A 334 -4.76 22.90 0.34
CA ARG A 334 -6.01 22.13 0.43
C ARG A 334 -6.73 22.39 1.74
N LEU A 335 -7.99 22.81 1.67
CA LEU A 335 -8.84 23.00 2.85
C LEU A 335 -9.30 21.64 3.38
N ARG A 336 -9.23 21.40 4.70
CA ARG A 336 -9.48 20.06 5.29
C ARG A 336 -10.93 19.60 5.21
N ASN A 337 -11.87 20.53 5.34
CA ASN A 337 -13.29 20.25 5.48
C ASN A 337 -14.10 20.64 4.24
N GLN A 338 -13.43 20.99 3.14
CA GLN A 338 -14.05 21.41 1.90
C GLN A 338 -13.31 20.76 0.73
N ARG A 339 -14.01 20.41 -0.33
CA ARG A 339 -13.39 19.97 -1.60
C ARG A 339 -12.88 21.19 -2.37
N ARG A 340 -11.97 21.95 -1.75
CA ARG A 340 -11.47 23.23 -2.24
C ARG A 340 -9.95 23.32 -2.09
N GLY A 341 -9.30 23.72 -3.17
CA GLY A 341 -7.87 24.02 -3.25
C GLY A 341 -7.59 25.43 -3.73
N ILE A 342 -6.40 25.93 -3.41
CA ILE A 342 -5.80 27.16 -3.92
C ILE A 342 -4.38 26.81 -4.35
N LEU A 343 -3.94 27.30 -5.50
CA LEU A 343 -2.56 27.15 -5.97
C LEU A 343 -1.84 28.50 -5.91
N PHE A 344 -0.59 28.49 -5.45
CA PHE A 344 0.34 29.60 -5.63
C PHE A 344 1.37 29.18 -6.66
N ASP A 345 1.46 29.97 -7.73
CA ASP A 345 2.11 29.64 -8.99
C ASP A 345 1.60 28.36 -9.66
N LEU A 346 2.10 28.12 -10.87
CA LEU A 346 1.80 27.00 -11.76
C LEU A 346 3.10 26.50 -12.41
N GLY A 347 4.13 26.26 -11.60
CA GLY A 347 5.30 25.51 -12.06
C GLY A 347 4.99 24.05 -12.42
N SER A 348 6.02 23.21 -12.51
CA SER A 348 5.86 21.79 -12.86
C SER A 348 4.83 21.07 -12.00
N ALA A 349 3.70 20.73 -12.61
CA ALA A 349 2.58 20.04 -11.98
C ALA A 349 2.70 18.51 -12.03
N ALA A 350 3.86 17.95 -12.41
CA ALA A 350 4.08 16.52 -12.65
C ALA A 350 3.67 15.62 -11.46
N ARG A 351 3.59 16.18 -10.25
CA ARG A 351 3.28 15.47 -9.00
C ARG A 351 1.87 15.71 -8.47
N LEU A 352 1.07 16.55 -9.12
CA LEU A 352 -0.32 16.74 -8.74
C LEU A 352 -1.22 15.71 -9.43
N ALA A 353 -2.01 15.01 -8.63
CA ALA A 353 -3.04 14.13 -9.19
C ALA A 353 -4.11 14.96 -9.92
N PRO A 354 -4.58 14.56 -11.12
CA PRO A 354 -5.58 15.31 -11.88
C PRO A 354 -6.83 15.72 -11.08
N ARG A 355 -7.31 14.83 -10.20
CA ARG A 355 -8.46 15.08 -9.31
C ARG A 355 -8.32 16.30 -8.38
N VAL A 356 -7.08 16.75 -8.11
CA VAL A 356 -6.81 17.94 -7.29
C VAL A 356 -7.23 19.20 -8.03
N VAL A 357 -6.96 19.27 -9.34
CA VAL A 357 -7.24 20.43 -10.19
C VAL A 357 -8.71 20.76 -10.23
N HIS A 358 -9.57 19.74 -10.27
CA HIS A 358 -11.03 19.90 -10.26
C HIS A 358 -11.55 20.64 -9.02
N GLN A 359 -10.79 20.61 -7.92
CA GLN A 359 -11.15 21.23 -6.65
C GLN A 359 -10.50 22.61 -6.47
N VAL A 360 -9.60 23.02 -7.37
CA VAL A 360 -8.94 24.32 -7.27
C VAL A 360 -9.98 25.42 -7.55
N SER A 361 -9.99 26.45 -6.72
CA SER A 361 -10.94 27.57 -6.83
C SER A 361 -10.25 28.88 -7.18
N ALA A 362 -8.97 29.00 -6.85
CA ALA A 362 -8.14 30.14 -7.15
C ALA A 362 -6.70 29.70 -7.46
N VAL A 363 -6.07 30.40 -8.39
CA VAL A 363 -4.63 30.37 -8.67
C VAL A 363 -4.08 31.77 -8.42
N CYS A 364 -2.98 31.86 -7.68
CA CYS A 364 -2.28 33.10 -7.37
C CYS A 364 -0.89 33.05 -8.03
N LEU A 365 -0.76 33.63 -9.22
CA LEU A 365 0.49 33.73 -9.96
C LEU A 365 1.32 34.89 -9.41
N SER A 366 2.54 34.63 -8.95
CA SER A 366 3.49 35.68 -8.58
C SER A 366 3.88 36.50 -9.81
N HIS A 367 4.32 35.82 -10.85
CA HIS A 367 4.64 36.37 -12.16
C HIS A 367 4.60 35.27 -13.23
N ALA A 368 5.14 35.55 -14.43
CA ALA A 368 4.97 34.68 -15.60
C ALA A 368 6.31 34.29 -16.25
N HIS A 369 7.37 34.08 -15.46
CA HIS A 369 8.49 33.27 -15.93
C HIS A 369 8.04 31.82 -16.13
N LEU A 370 8.76 31.10 -17.00
CA LEU A 370 8.32 29.78 -17.49
C LEU A 370 8.11 28.79 -16.34
N ASP A 371 9.02 28.75 -15.37
CA ASP A 371 8.96 27.88 -14.19
C ASP A 371 7.84 28.25 -13.19
N HIS A 372 7.16 29.39 -13.36
CA HIS A 372 5.99 29.78 -12.57
C HIS A 372 4.65 29.57 -13.31
N ILE A 373 4.67 29.34 -14.63
CA ILE A 373 3.44 29.26 -15.44
C ILE A 373 3.39 28.04 -16.39
N ALA A 374 4.47 27.28 -16.58
CA ALA A 374 4.54 26.16 -17.51
C ALA A 374 3.46 25.09 -17.26
N GLY A 375 3.05 24.91 -16.02
CA GLY A 375 1.98 24.00 -15.61
C GLY A 375 0.58 24.43 -16.06
N PHE A 376 0.41 25.63 -16.63
CA PHE A 376 -0.91 26.13 -17.04
C PHE A 376 -1.57 25.26 -18.12
N LEU A 377 -0.83 24.75 -19.11
CA LEU A 377 -1.42 23.88 -20.15
C LEU A 377 -1.94 22.56 -19.57
N TRP A 378 -1.19 21.96 -18.64
CA TRP A 378 -1.66 20.79 -17.90
C TRP A 378 -2.91 21.11 -17.07
N PHE A 379 -2.91 22.26 -16.39
CA PHE A 379 -4.03 22.72 -15.57
C PHE A 379 -5.28 22.92 -16.42
N LEU A 380 -5.14 23.63 -17.55
CA LEU A 380 -6.16 23.86 -18.55
C LEU A 380 -6.74 22.54 -19.07
N ARG A 381 -5.88 21.61 -19.50
CA ARG A 381 -6.30 20.31 -20.03
C ARG A 381 -7.07 19.48 -19.00
N THR A 382 -6.65 19.54 -17.74
CA THR A 382 -7.26 18.80 -16.63
C THR A 382 -8.56 19.44 -16.16
N ARG A 383 -8.75 20.74 -16.38
CA ARG A 383 -9.99 21.47 -16.05
C ARG A 383 -11.13 21.26 -17.04
N ILE A 384 -10.91 20.56 -18.17
CA ILE A 384 -12.00 20.30 -19.12
C ILE A 384 -13.07 19.42 -18.45
N GLY A 385 -14.30 19.92 -18.37
CA GLY A 385 -15.42 19.29 -17.67
C GLY A 385 -16.31 20.31 -16.95
N ALA A 386 -17.39 19.81 -16.36
CA ALA A 386 -18.37 20.63 -15.63
C ALA A 386 -17.87 21.02 -14.23
N PHE A 387 -16.95 21.98 -14.16
CA PHE A 387 -16.45 22.56 -12.91
C PHE A 387 -16.81 24.06 -12.82
N GLY A 388 -16.93 24.57 -11.59
CA GLY A 388 -17.13 26.00 -11.37
C GLY A 388 -15.96 26.86 -11.86
N PRO A 389 -16.16 28.18 -12.03
CA PRO A 389 -15.12 29.08 -12.50
C PRO A 389 -13.91 29.10 -11.57
N CYS A 390 -12.72 29.09 -12.14
CA CYS A 390 -11.47 29.26 -11.42
C CYS A 390 -11.04 30.72 -11.46
N LYS A 391 -10.80 31.32 -10.30
CA LYS A 391 -10.17 32.65 -10.25
C LYS A 391 -8.67 32.52 -10.52
N ILE A 392 -8.09 33.41 -11.32
CA ILE A 392 -6.64 33.50 -11.53
C ILE A 392 -6.23 34.93 -11.21
N PHE A 393 -5.40 35.11 -10.19
CA PHE A 393 -4.82 36.40 -9.84
C PHE A 393 -3.37 36.45 -10.31
N GLY A 394 -2.92 37.58 -10.83
CA GLY A 394 -1.54 37.78 -11.23
C GLY A 394 -1.20 39.24 -11.46
N PRO A 395 0.09 39.55 -11.75
CA PRO A 395 0.53 40.89 -12.04
C PRO A 395 -0.01 41.39 -13.39
N PRO A 396 0.28 42.64 -13.79
CA PRO A 396 -0.13 43.16 -15.10
C PRO A 396 0.26 42.23 -16.27
N LYS A 397 -0.59 42.21 -17.29
CA LYS A 397 -0.54 41.32 -18.48
C LYS A 397 -0.90 39.85 -18.23
N THR A 398 -1.31 39.45 -17.02
CA THR A 398 -1.79 38.08 -16.76
C THR A 398 -3.01 37.72 -17.61
N LEU A 399 -3.98 38.62 -17.74
CA LEU A 399 -5.19 38.43 -18.57
C LEU A 399 -4.81 38.12 -20.01
N THR A 400 -3.99 38.98 -20.62
CA THR A 400 -3.56 38.79 -22.01
C THR A 400 -2.76 37.50 -22.19
N ARG A 401 -1.92 37.12 -21.22
CA ARG A 401 -1.18 35.85 -21.28
C ARG A 401 -2.11 34.64 -21.25
N ILE A 402 -3.07 34.62 -20.31
CA ILE A 402 -4.05 33.52 -20.22
C ILE A 402 -4.89 33.48 -21.50
N GLU A 403 -5.38 34.61 -22.00
CA GLU A 403 -6.10 34.71 -23.27
C GLU A 403 -5.29 34.13 -24.44
N ASN A 404 -4.00 34.45 -24.53
CA ASN A 404 -3.11 33.91 -25.56
C ASN A 404 -2.90 32.39 -25.42
N PHE A 405 -2.76 31.85 -24.20
CA PHE A 405 -2.69 30.40 -23.99
C PHE A 405 -3.97 29.70 -24.46
N LEU A 406 -5.14 30.30 -24.23
CA LEU A 406 -6.40 29.76 -24.72
C LEU A 406 -6.50 29.87 -26.26
N GLY A 407 -6.05 30.99 -26.84
CA GLY A 407 -6.05 31.22 -28.28
C GLY A 407 -5.07 30.34 -29.06
N ALA A 408 -4.08 29.76 -28.39
CA ALA A 408 -3.12 28.83 -29.00
C ALA A 408 -3.69 27.42 -29.26
N VAL A 409 -4.92 27.14 -28.80
CA VAL A 409 -5.57 25.82 -28.89
C VAL A 409 -6.87 25.93 -29.71
N THR A 410 -7.12 24.94 -30.56
CA THR A 410 -8.41 24.80 -31.28
C THR A 410 -9.46 24.16 -30.37
N TRP A 411 -10.66 24.75 -30.29
CA TRP A 411 -11.73 24.35 -29.36
C TRP A 411 -13.00 23.83 -30.07
N ASP A 412 -12.85 22.96 -31.07
CA ASP A 412 -13.95 22.42 -31.89
C ASP A 412 -14.76 21.30 -31.20
N ARG A 413 -14.27 20.74 -30.07
CA ARG A 413 -14.83 19.52 -29.44
C ARG A 413 -15.15 19.67 -27.95
N ILE A 414 -15.22 20.89 -27.43
CA ILE A 414 -15.36 21.11 -25.99
C ILE A 414 -16.81 21.30 -25.52
N GLU A 415 -17.74 21.60 -26.44
CA GLU A 415 -19.17 21.84 -26.17
C GLU A 415 -19.38 22.66 -24.87
N ASN A 416 -20.20 22.16 -23.94
CA ASN A 416 -20.49 22.78 -22.64
C ASN A 416 -19.47 22.44 -21.54
N ASN A 417 -18.37 21.75 -21.88
CA ASN A 417 -17.32 21.33 -20.94
C ASN A 417 -16.13 22.29 -20.89
N ALA A 418 -16.26 23.48 -21.49
CA ALA A 418 -15.21 24.49 -21.52
C ALA A 418 -14.90 24.99 -20.10
N PRO A 419 -13.64 24.95 -19.65
CA PRO A 419 -13.27 25.49 -18.35
C PRO A 419 -13.43 27.01 -18.33
N VAL A 420 -13.98 27.54 -17.24
CA VAL A 420 -14.19 28.99 -17.09
C VAL A 420 -13.13 29.58 -16.16
N PHE A 421 -12.46 30.63 -16.61
CA PHE A 421 -11.47 31.37 -15.81
C PHE A 421 -11.94 32.79 -15.57
N GLU A 422 -11.93 33.24 -14.31
CA GLU A 422 -12.07 34.65 -13.95
C GLU A 422 -10.69 35.20 -13.63
N VAL A 423 -10.08 35.89 -14.58
CA VAL A 423 -8.72 36.39 -14.45
C VAL A 423 -8.74 37.81 -13.92
N GLY A 424 -7.98 38.06 -12.86
CA GLY A 424 -7.77 39.34 -12.21
C GLY A 424 -6.32 39.78 -12.29
N GLU A 425 -6.05 40.89 -12.95
CA GLU A 425 -4.73 41.53 -13.00
C GLU A 425 -4.66 42.62 -11.93
N PHE A 426 -3.69 42.51 -11.02
CA PHE A 426 -3.48 43.46 -9.94
C PHE A 426 -2.26 44.34 -10.20
N ASP A 427 -2.43 45.66 -10.19
CA ASP A 427 -1.35 46.63 -10.41
C ASP A 427 -0.87 47.36 -9.14
N GLY A 428 -1.42 47.01 -7.98
CA GLY A 428 -1.15 47.66 -6.69
C GLY A 428 -2.33 48.46 -6.14
N ALA A 429 -3.22 48.95 -7.02
CA ALA A 429 -4.38 49.75 -6.62
C ALA A 429 -5.69 49.24 -7.23
N TRP A 430 -5.65 48.65 -8.42
CA TRP A 430 -6.81 48.19 -9.15
C TRP A 430 -6.68 46.72 -9.52
N LEU A 431 -7.83 46.04 -9.54
CA LEU A 431 -7.98 44.69 -10.04
C LEU A 431 -8.79 44.74 -11.35
N LYS A 432 -8.10 44.66 -12.48
CA LYS A 432 -8.74 44.54 -13.80
C LYS A 432 -9.18 43.11 -14.01
N ARG A 433 -10.40 42.88 -14.49
CA ARG A 433 -10.99 41.54 -14.50
C ARG A 433 -11.64 41.20 -15.84
N ALA A 434 -11.53 39.94 -16.23
CA ALA A 434 -12.35 39.39 -17.30
C ALA A 434 -12.65 37.91 -17.05
N ARG A 435 -13.75 37.44 -17.62
CA ARG A 435 -14.05 36.02 -17.74
C ARG A 435 -13.59 35.52 -19.11
N LEU A 436 -12.78 34.47 -19.08
CA LEU A 436 -12.25 33.78 -20.25
C LEU A 436 -12.82 32.37 -20.28
N THR A 437 -13.49 32.03 -21.37
CA THR A 437 -14.00 30.70 -21.64
C THR A 437 -13.47 30.27 -23.02
N PRO A 438 -12.78 29.14 -23.13
CA PRO A 438 -12.31 28.64 -24.41
C PRO A 438 -13.42 28.53 -25.45
N GLY A 439 -13.13 28.95 -26.69
CA GLY A 439 -14.11 28.96 -27.78
C GLY A 439 -15.18 30.06 -27.68
N SER A 440 -15.13 30.93 -26.67
CA SER A 440 -16.06 32.06 -26.50
C SER A 440 -15.34 33.40 -26.47
N PRO A 441 -15.99 34.51 -26.85
CA PRO A 441 -15.44 35.85 -26.68
C PRO A 441 -15.15 36.18 -25.21
N LYS A 442 -14.06 36.92 -24.98
CA LYS A 442 -13.73 37.47 -23.65
C LYS A 442 -14.86 38.36 -23.13
N VAL A 443 -15.27 38.14 -21.89
CA VAL A 443 -16.24 38.99 -21.19
C VAL A 443 -15.51 39.87 -20.18
N VAL A 444 -15.39 41.16 -20.45
CA VAL A 444 -14.78 42.12 -19.52
C VAL A 444 -15.70 42.31 -18.31
N LEU A 445 -15.12 42.19 -17.11
CA LEU A 445 -15.83 42.41 -15.85
C LEU A 445 -15.45 43.78 -15.27
N PRO A 446 -16.30 44.40 -14.44
CA PRO A 446 -15.96 45.68 -13.80
C PRO A 446 -14.64 45.60 -13.05
N ALA A 447 -13.74 46.55 -13.30
CA ALA A 447 -12.54 46.71 -12.50
C ALA A 447 -12.92 47.10 -11.07
N LEU A 448 -12.16 46.63 -10.09
CA LEU A 448 -12.41 46.95 -8.67
C LEU A 448 -11.22 47.72 -8.11
N PRO A 449 -11.45 48.78 -7.32
CA PRO A 449 -10.40 49.31 -6.45
C PRO A 449 -10.06 48.25 -5.40
N VAL A 450 -8.78 48.12 -5.08
CA VAL A 450 -8.27 47.14 -4.13
C VAL A 450 -7.80 47.87 -2.88
N GLU A 451 -8.59 47.77 -1.82
CA GLU A 451 -8.24 48.30 -0.51
C GLU A 451 -7.25 47.37 0.19
N GLU A 452 -6.16 47.93 0.70
CA GLU A 452 -5.11 47.21 1.43
C GLU A 452 -4.59 45.94 0.73
N GLY A 453 -4.64 45.87 -0.60
CA GLY A 453 -4.20 44.72 -1.38
C GLY A 453 -5.11 43.49 -1.32
N VAL A 454 -6.33 43.57 -0.80
CA VAL A 454 -7.25 42.41 -0.67
C VAL A 454 -7.91 42.07 -2.01
N LEU A 455 -7.48 40.97 -2.64
CA LEU A 455 -7.97 40.52 -3.95
C LEU A 455 -9.24 39.65 -3.85
N LEU A 456 -9.38 38.94 -2.74
CA LEU A 456 -10.51 38.07 -2.46
C LEU A 456 -10.86 38.18 -0.98
N LYS A 457 -12.13 38.45 -0.68
CA LYS A 457 -12.68 38.50 0.68
C LYS A 457 -13.89 37.59 0.76
N GLU A 458 -13.83 36.60 1.64
CA GLU A 458 -14.90 35.67 1.93
C GLU A 458 -15.06 35.53 3.45
N ASP A 459 -16.13 34.90 3.92
CA ASP A 459 -16.43 34.80 5.35
C ASP A 459 -15.37 34.01 6.15
N MET A 460 -14.76 32.99 5.54
CA MET A 460 -13.78 32.13 6.19
C MET A 460 -12.32 32.47 5.88
N LEU A 461 -12.07 33.16 4.76
CA LEU A 461 -10.72 33.46 4.30
C LEU A 461 -10.65 34.72 3.44
N SER A 462 -9.45 35.27 3.35
CA SER A 462 -9.11 36.32 2.40
C SER A 462 -7.76 36.06 1.73
N ILE A 463 -7.61 36.54 0.49
CA ILE A 463 -6.34 36.57 -0.23
C ILE A 463 -5.95 38.03 -0.42
N LYS A 464 -4.79 38.40 0.10
CA LYS A 464 -4.15 39.71 -0.06
C LYS A 464 -2.88 39.57 -0.89
N ALA A 465 -2.53 40.59 -1.66
CA ALA A 465 -1.29 40.65 -2.43
C ALA A 465 -0.55 41.98 -2.25
N VAL A 466 0.76 41.95 -2.44
CA VAL A 466 1.61 43.15 -2.57
C VAL A 466 2.51 43.00 -3.79
N VAL A 467 2.76 44.11 -4.48
CA VAL A 467 3.64 44.13 -5.67
C VAL A 467 5.08 44.32 -5.22
N CYS A 468 5.91 43.32 -5.49
CA CYS A 468 7.35 43.33 -5.34
C CYS A 468 8.03 43.55 -6.69
N ASP A 469 9.24 44.11 -6.66
CA ASP A 469 10.06 44.31 -7.86
C ASP A 469 10.98 43.10 -8.09
N HIS A 470 10.99 42.58 -9.32
CA HIS A 470 11.90 41.56 -9.83
C HIS A 470 12.42 41.98 -11.22
N LYS A 471 12.61 43.30 -11.45
CA LYS A 471 12.66 43.99 -12.77
C LYS A 471 11.38 43.90 -13.61
N ILE A 472 10.48 43.00 -13.21
CA ILE A 472 9.08 42.94 -13.60
C ILE A 472 8.24 42.88 -12.32
N PRO A 473 6.94 43.24 -12.38
CA PRO A 473 6.06 43.08 -11.22
C PRO A 473 5.92 41.60 -10.83
N SER A 474 6.25 41.28 -9.57
CA SER A 474 6.04 39.97 -8.95
C SER A 474 5.16 40.12 -7.72
N LEU A 475 4.11 39.31 -7.59
CA LEU A 475 3.16 39.38 -6.49
C LEU A 475 3.53 38.41 -5.37
N ALA A 476 3.66 38.93 -4.15
CA ALA A 476 3.64 38.12 -2.94
C ALA A 476 2.20 38.09 -2.37
N TYR A 477 1.77 36.93 -1.87
CA TYR A 477 0.40 36.70 -1.45
C TYR A 477 0.29 36.27 0.02
N ALA A 478 -0.74 36.73 0.71
CA ALA A 478 -1.17 36.21 2.01
C ALA A 478 -2.56 35.59 1.92
N LEU A 479 -2.65 34.31 2.26
CA LEU A 479 -3.90 33.62 2.53
C LEU A 479 -4.16 33.63 4.03
N THR A 480 -5.18 34.39 4.45
CA THR A 480 -5.57 34.50 5.86
C THR A 480 -6.86 33.74 6.06
N PHE A 481 -6.86 32.76 6.96
CA PHE A 481 -8.10 32.20 7.50
C PHE A 481 -8.56 33.09 8.66
N HIS A 482 -9.82 33.50 8.67
CA HIS A 482 -10.35 34.39 9.72
C HIS A 482 -10.57 33.65 11.05
N MET A 483 -10.96 32.38 10.97
CA MET A 483 -11.22 31.52 12.13
C MET A 483 -10.99 30.05 11.82
N GLU A 484 -10.78 29.24 12.86
CA GLU A 484 -10.77 27.78 12.77
C GLU A 484 -11.91 27.20 13.62
N ILE A 485 -12.84 26.52 12.96
CA ILE A 485 -14.01 25.91 13.60
C ILE A 485 -13.77 24.41 13.77
N ARG A 486 -13.52 23.96 15.01
CA ARG A 486 -13.36 22.55 15.36
C ARG A 486 -14.66 22.00 15.94
N VAL A 487 -15.15 20.90 15.38
CA VAL A 487 -16.31 20.18 15.93
C VAL A 487 -15.86 19.28 17.06
N ARG A 488 -16.58 19.34 18.18
CA ARG A 488 -16.40 18.54 19.40
C ARG A 488 -17.04 17.17 19.24
N LYS A 489 -16.22 16.16 18.90
CA LYS A 489 -16.70 14.78 18.67
C LYS A 489 -17.35 14.20 19.93
N ASP A 490 -16.80 14.51 21.11
CA ASP A 490 -17.36 14.16 22.41
C ASP A 490 -18.81 14.65 22.58
N ARG A 491 -19.07 15.92 22.26
CA ARG A 491 -20.41 16.51 22.35
C ARG A 491 -21.36 15.99 21.29
N LEU A 492 -20.84 15.72 20.10
CA LEU A 492 -21.62 15.11 19.01
C LEU A 492 -22.15 13.73 19.43
N THR A 493 -21.27 12.90 20.01
CA THR A 493 -21.63 11.57 20.54
C THR A 493 -22.57 11.67 21.74
N ALA A 494 -22.34 12.61 22.67
CA ALA A 494 -23.20 12.81 23.83
C ALA A 494 -24.63 13.25 23.45
N LEU A 495 -24.80 13.93 22.33
CA LEU A 495 -26.10 14.30 21.77
C LEU A 495 -26.69 13.23 20.83
N GLY A 496 -26.01 12.08 20.65
CA GLY A 496 -26.50 11.01 19.78
C GLY A 496 -26.52 11.35 18.28
N LEU A 497 -25.85 12.43 17.85
CA LEU A 497 -25.91 12.91 16.47
C LEU A 497 -24.79 12.29 15.62
N ALA A 498 -25.15 11.73 14.47
CA ALA A 498 -24.17 11.23 13.51
C ALA A 498 -23.51 12.40 12.73
N PRO A 499 -22.19 12.33 12.44
CA PRO A 499 -21.54 13.33 11.62
C PRO A 499 -22.03 13.27 10.17
N GLY A 500 -22.30 14.43 9.55
CA GLY A 500 -22.81 14.49 8.18
C GLY A 500 -22.69 15.88 7.53
N PRO A 501 -23.27 16.07 6.32
CA PRO A 501 -23.21 17.33 5.56
C PRO A 501 -23.73 18.56 6.33
N TRP A 502 -24.68 18.37 7.26
CA TRP A 502 -25.23 19.42 8.12
C TRP A 502 -24.15 20.13 8.97
N LEU A 503 -23.03 19.46 9.31
CA LEU A 503 -21.90 20.09 9.99
C LEU A 503 -21.17 21.09 9.08
N GLY A 504 -21.22 20.90 7.76
CA GLY A 504 -20.73 21.85 6.78
C GLY A 504 -21.59 23.10 6.74
N LEU A 505 -22.92 22.93 6.75
CA LEU A 505 -23.87 24.03 6.85
C LEU A 505 -23.69 24.81 8.16
N LEU A 506 -23.56 24.12 9.30
CA LEU A 506 -23.28 24.75 10.60
C LEU A 506 -22.03 25.64 10.55
N LYS A 507 -20.93 25.12 9.98
CA LYS A 507 -19.70 25.91 9.83
C LYS A 507 -19.90 27.13 8.93
N ALA A 508 -20.67 27.01 7.86
CA ALA A 508 -20.99 28.13 6.97
C ALA A 508 -21.83 29.20 7.69
N CYS A 509 -22.86 28.80 8.44
CA CYS A 509 -23.68 29.72 9.23
C CYS A 509 -22.86 30.46 10.30
N ILE A 510 -21.96 29.76 11.00
CA ILE A 510 -21.03 30.38 11.96
C ILE A 510 -20.12 31.40 11.26
N ALA A 511 -19.56 31.03 10.10
CA ALA A 511 -18.68 31.90 9.32
C ALA A 511 -19.38 33.18 8.88
N SER A 512 -20.58 33.04 8.31
CA SER A 512 -21.39 34.15 7.81
C SER A 512 -22.15 34.90 8.92
N LYS A 513 -21.93 34.57 10.20
CA LYS A 513 -22.61 35.17 11.37
C LYS A 513 -24.13 35.12 11.29
N ARG A 514 -24.69 33.97 10.90
CA ARG A 514 -26.15 33.71 10.82
C ARG A 514 -26.59 32.67 11.86
N PRO A 515 -26.62 33.02 13.16
CA PRO A 515 -27.00 32.09 14.23
C PRO A 515 -28.46 31.63 14.17
N GLU A 516 -29.33 32.40 13.52
CA GLU A 516 -30.77 32.20 13.41
C GLU A 516 -31.19 31.09 12.41
N VAL A 517 -30.26 30.63 11.56
CA VAL A 517 -30.57 29.60 10.56
C VAL A 517 -30.82 28.26 11.24
N GLU A 518 -32.01 27.70 11.02
CA GLU A 518 -32.37 26.35 11.46
C GLU A 518 -31.68 25.27 10.61
N ILE A 519 -31.10 24.28 11.27
CA ILE A 519 -30.39 23.16 10.62
C ILE A 519 -31.13 21.86 10.91
N ASP A 520 -31.47 21.14 9.84
CA ASP A 520 -31.99 19.77 9.91
C ASP A 520 -30.91 18.82 10.43
N LEU A 521 -31.24 18.08 11.48
CA LEU A 521 -30.35 17.12 12.14
C LEU A 521 -30.67 15.67 11.76
N PRO A 522 -29.69 14.75 11.85
CA PRO A 522 -29.90 13.34 11.51
C PRO A 522 -30.94 12.59 12.35
N ASP A 523 -31.30 13.11 13.52
CA ASP A 523 -32.35 12.58 14.40
C ASP A 523 -33.75 13.08 14.02
N GLY A 524 -33.87 13.86 12.94
CA GLY A 524 -35.13 14.43 12.46
C GLY A 524 -35.51 15.75 13.13
N THR A 525 -34.71 16.24 14.08
CA THR A 525 -34.99 17.52 14.75
C THR A 525 -34.41 18.71 13.96
N ARG A 526 -34.92 19.92 14.26
CA ARG A 526 -34.37 21.19 13.77
C ARG A 526 -33.86 22.01 14.94
N ARG A 527 -32.65 22.56 14.79
CA ARG A 527 -32.06 23.44 15.80
C ARG A 527 -31.29 24.58 15.13
N SER A 528 -31.31 25.75 15.77
CA SER A 528 -30.59 26.92 15.30
C SER A 528 -29.07 26.69 15.23
N ALA A 529 -28.43 27.28 14.22
CA ALA A 529 -26.99 27.25 14.05
C ALA A 529 -26.24 27.85 15.25
N GLY A 530 -26.82 28.87 15.90
CA GLY A 530 -26.24 29.50 17.09
C GLY A 530 -26.21 28.56 18.30
N GLU A 531 -27.30 27.83 18.54
CA GLU A 531 -27.38 26.82 19.60
C GLU A 531 -26.38 25.68 19.35
N LEU A 532 -26.42 25.09 18.14
CA LEU A 532 -25.51 24.02 17.74
C LEU A 532 -24.04 24.48 17.77
N GLY A 533 -23.76 25.71 17.35
CA GLY A 533 -22.43 26.30 17.37
C GLY A 533 -21.86 26.35 18.78
N ARG A 534 -22.63 26.84 19.76
CA ARG A 534 -22.21 26.88 21.18
C ARG A 534 -22.03 25.48 21.78
N ALA A 535 -22.93 24.55 21.45
CA ALA A 535 -22.90 23.21 22.01
C ALA A 535 -21.79 22.31 21.41
N LEU A 536 -21.55 22.43 20.10
CA LEU A 536 -20.78 21.44 19.33
C LEU A 536 -19.43 21.95 18.81
N THR A 537 -19.11 23.24 18.92
CA THR A 537 -17.89 23.78 18.29
C THR A 537 -16.95 24.49 19.25
N ILE A 538 -15.68 24.53 18.87
CA ILE A 538 -14.64 25.38 19.44
C ILE A 538 -14.11 26.25 18.31
N ILE A 539 -14.22 27.56 18.47
CA ILE A 539 -13.72 28.55 17.51
C ILE A 539 -12.36 29.05 18.02
N ARG A 540 -11.35 29.01 17.16
CA ARG A 540 -10.02 29.57 17.42
C ARG A 540 -9.71 30.67 16.41
N PRO A 541 -8.82 31.62 16.76
CA PRO A 541 -8.27 32.55 15.79
C PRO A 541 -7.70 31.78 14.59
N GLY A 542 -7.96 32.27 13.39
CA GLY A 542 -7.45 31.63 12.19
C GLY A 542 -5.93 31.82 12.04
N ARG A 543 -5.39 31.31 10.93
CA ARG A 543 -3.96 31.30 10.65
C ARG A 543 -3.69 31.95 9.30
N LYS A 544 -2.51 32.54 9.16
CA LYS A 544 -2.04 33.18 7.93
C LYS A 544 -0.92 32.36 7.29
N LEU A 545 -1.03 32.10 6.00
CA LEU A 545 0.02 31.59 5.13
C LEU A 545 0.47 32.72 4.20
N VAL A 546 1.78 32.90 4.04
CA VAL A 546 2.33 33.83 3.04
C VAL A 546 3.19 33.08 2.04
N TYR A 547 3.09 33.49 0.79
CA TYR A 547 3.86 32.98 -0.34
C TYR A 547 4.55 34.17 -1.03
N ALA A 548 5.88 34.14 -1.07
CA ALA A 548 6.71 35.12 -1.76
C ALA A 548 7.71 34.36 -2.64
N ALA A 549 7.65 34.61 -3.94
CA ALA A 549 8.53 34.03 -4.94
C ALA A 549 9.11 35.16 -5.80
N ASP A 550 10.37 35.01 -6.19
CA ASP A 550 11.12 35.86 -7.12
C ASP A 550 10.94 37.36 -6.88
N MET A 551 11.83 37.92 -6.05
CA MET A 551 11.93 39.35 -5.83
C MET A 551 13.35 39.82 -5.60
N ALA A 552 13.65 41.01 -6.12
CA ALA A 552 14.92 41.68 -5.91
C ALA A 552 15.15 41.93 -4.43
N ASP A 553 16.38 41.69 -3.97
CA ASP A 553 16.77 41.88 -2.57
C ASP A 553 16.96 43.36 -2.23
N THR A 554 15.86 44.10 -2.15
CA THR A 554 15.82 45.54 -1.83
C THR A 554 15.12 45.78 -0.49
N ALA A 555 15.50 46.84 0.21
CA ALA A 555 14.86 47.22 1.48
C ALA A 555 13.32 47.36 1.33
N ALA A 556 12.86 47.96 0.23
CA ALA A 556 11.44 48.14 -0.05
C ALA A 556 10.70 46.80 -0.23
N ASN A 557 11.27 45.84 -0.96
CA ASN A 557 10.67 44.51 -1.11
C ASN A 557 10.66 43.75 0.23
N ARG A 558 11.77 43.78 0.97
CA ARG A 558 11.86 43.16 2.29
C ARG A 558 10.80 43.72 3.24
N GLU A 559 10.60 45.03 3.26
CA GLU A 559 9.59 45.69 4.10
C GLU A 559 8.17 45.27 3.71
N LYS A 560 7.83 45.30 2.41
CA LYS A 560 6.52 44.86 1.91
C LYS A 560 6.20 43.42 2.30
N VAL A 561 7.13 42.49 2.09
CA VAL A 561 6.91 41.08 2.44
C VAL A 561 6.91 40.86 3.94
N THR A 562 7.75 41.58 4.71
CA THR A 562 7.74 41.55 6.17
C THR A 562 6.38 41.98 6.72
N ALA A 563 5.84 43.10 6.23
CA ALA A 563 4.53 43.60 6.63
C ALA A 563 3.40 42.63 6.23
N LEU A 564 3.47 42.04 5.03
CA LEU A 564 2.50 41.03 4.59
C LEU A 564 2.54 39.77 5.49
N ALA A 565 3.74 39.33 5.85
CA ALA A 565 4.01 38.14 6.64
C ALA A 565 3.90 38.32 8.15
N ASP A 566 3.62 39.53 8.65
CA ASP A 566 3.57 39.77 10.09
C ASP A 566 2.60 38.81 10.81
N GLY A 567 3.12 38.11 11.81
CA GLY A 567 2.42 37.07 12.58
C GLY A 567 1.99 35.85 11.78
N ALA A 568 2.55 35.62 10.57
CA ALA A 568 2.20 34.48 9.75
C ALA A 568 2.56 33.15 10.43
N HIS A 569 1.68 32.17 10.29
CA HIS A 569 1.96 30.84 10.78
C HIS A 569 2.99 30.12 9.88
N THR A 570 2.93 30.34 8.56
CA THR A 570 3.90 29.77 7.62
C THR A 570 4.19 30.76 6.51
N LEU A 571 5.47 31.00 6.27
CA LEU A 571 5.98 31.75 5.12
C LEU A 571 6.70 30.78 4.19
N PHE A 572 6.21 30.66 2.96
CA PHE A 572 6.96 30.10 1.84
C PHE A 572 7.69 31.27 1.19
N CYS A 573 9.01 31.28 1.27
CA CYS A 573 9.84 32.35 0.72
C CYS A 573 10.92 31.74 -0.18
N GLU A 574 11.09 32.29 -1.37
CA GLU A 574 12.24 31.93 -2.19
C GLU A 574 13.56 32.27 -1.47
N ALA A 575 14.59 31.47 -1.72
CA ALA A 575 15.94 31.71 -1.23
C ALA A 575 17.00 31.12 -2.17
N PRO A 576 17.04 31.48 -3.46
CA PRO A 576 17.76 30.70 -4.46
C PRO A 576 19.27 30.60 -4.25
N PHE A 577 19.88 31.53 -3.52
CA PHE A 577 21.31 31.61 -3.31
C PHE A 577 21.72 31.78 -1.84
N ALA A 578 22.77 31.06 -1.42
CA ALA A 578 23.49 31.34 -0.19
C ALA A 578 24.16 32.73 -0.21
N MET A 579 24.54 33.28 0.94
CA MET A 579 25.22 34.58 1.00
C MET A 579 26.54 34.62 0.23
N ALA A 580 27.25 33.49 0.18
CA ALA A 580 28.46 33.35 -0.64
C ALA A 580 28.23 33.62 -2.14
N HIS A 581 26.97 33.65 -2.59
CA HIS A 581 26.57 33.92 -3.97
C HIS A 581 25.64 35.15 -4.07
N GLU A 582 25.75 36.11 -3.16
CA GLU A 582 24.93 37.34 -3.18
C GLU A 582 25.00 38.08 -4.53
N ASP A 583 26.17 38.17 -5.17
CA ASP A 583 26.31 38.83 -6.47
C ASP A 583 25.42 38.20 -7.55
N LYS A 584 25.24 36.87 -7.50
CA LYS A 584 24.33 36.16 -8.43
C LYS A 584 22.88 36.46 -8.09
N ALA A 585 22.52 36.42 -6.80
CA ALA A 585 21.19 36.78 -6.34
C ALA A 585 20.81 38.20 -6.82
N ARG A 586 21.74 39.15 -6.66
CA ARG A 586 21.57 40.53 -7.14
C ARG A 586 21.45 40.60 -8.66
N ALA A 587 22.34 39.92 -9.39
CA ALA A 587 22.32 39.93 -10.86
C ALA A 587 21.00 39.39 -11.43
N THR A 588 20.47 38.31 -10.84
CA THR A 588 19.22 37.68 -11.27
C THR A 588 17.98 38.12 -10.50
N GLN A 589 18.10 39.10 -9.61
CA GLN A 589 16.98 39.71 -8.86
C GLN A 589 16.26 38.78 -7.88
N HIS A 590 17.01 37.97 -7.13
CA HIS A 590 16.44 37.10 -6.10
C HIS A 590 16.97 37.43 -4.70
N LEU A 591 16.30 36.87 -3.71
CA LEU A 591 16.78 36.85 -2.33
C LEU A 591 17.96 35.91 -2.10
N THR A 592 18.72 36.21 -1.05
CA THR A 592 19.60 35.23 -0.41
C THR A 592 18.86 34.44 0.67
N THR A 593 19.44 33.31 1.07
CA THR A 593 19.03 32.51 2.24
C THR A 593 18.89 33.34 3.51
N LEU A 594 19.87 34.18 3.83
CA LEU A 594 19.81 35.03 5.02
C LEU A 594 18.78 36.15 4.89
N ALA A 595 18.55 36.69 3.68
CA ALA A 595 17.49 37.66 3.45
C ALA A 595 16.10 37.07 3.76
N ALA A 596 15.84 35.85 3.29
CA ALA A 596 14.59 35.14 3.57
C ALA A 596 14.40 34.87 5.08
N VAL A 597 15.48 34.49 5.79
CA VAL A 597 15.46 34.30 7.24
C VAL A 597 15.22 35.61 7.99
N GLU A 598 15.83 36.71 7.55
CA GLU A 598 15.66 38.02 8.16
C GLU A 598 14.20 38.50 8.04
N ILE A 599 13.59 38.37 6.85
CA ILE A 599 12.16 38.66 6.64
C ILE A 599 11.32 37.83 7.60
N ALA A 600 11.56 36.52 7.66
CA ALA A 600 10.82 35.60 8.53
C ALA A 600 10.90 36.01 10.01
N ARG A 601 12.10 36.38 10.48
CA ARG A 601 12.32 36.83 11.86
C ARG A 601 11.65 38.16 12.16
N LYS A 602 11.84 39.16 11.31
CA LYS A 602 11.22 40.49 11.46
C LYS A 602 9.69 40.41 11.46
N ALA A 603 9.14 39.54 10.62
CA ALA A 603 7.70 39.29 10.55
C ALA A 603 7.16 38.35 11.65
N ARG A 604 8.02 37.86 12.55
CA ARG A 604 7.65 36.95 13.66
C ARG A 604 6.90 35.70 13.18
N VAL A 605 7.33 35.15 12.04
CA VAL A 605 6.66 33.98 11.46
C VAL A 605 6.95 32.73 12.30
N ALA A 606 5.94 31.87 12.47
CA ALA A 606 6.14 30.65 13.24
C ALA A 606 6.98 29.61 12.49
N ARG A 607 6.84 29.56 11.15
CA ARG A 607 7.52 28.58 10.29
C ARG A 607 7.98 29.22 8.98
N LEU A 608 9.21 28.93 8.57
CA LEU A 608 9.75 29.29 7.26
C LEU A 608 9.94 28.01 6.43
N VAL A 609 9.40 28.00 5.22
CA VAL A 609 9.68 27.02 4.17
C VAL A 609 10.50 27.74 3.10
N PRO A 610 11.84 27.68 3.15
CA PRO A 610 12.68 28.20 2.09
C PRO A 610 12.55 27.31 0.85
N PHE A 611 12.49 27.90 -0.34
CA PHE A 611 12.37 27.14 -1.58
C PHE A 611 13.03 27.84 -2.77
N HIS A 612 12.89 27.24 -3.96
CA HIS A 612 13.46 27.72 -5.22
C HIS A 612 14.99 27.80 -5.18
N PHE A 613 15.62 26.87 -4.46
CA PHE A 613 17.06 26.78 -4.40
C PHE A 613 17.66 26.55 -5.78
N SER A 614 18.74 27.26 -6.09
CA SER A 614 19.48 27.03 -7.32
C SER A 614 19.96 25.58 -7.39
N LYS A 615 19.77 24.92 -8.54
CA LYS A 615 20.19 23.53 -8.79
C LYS A 615 21.65 23.23 -8.45
N ARG A 616 22.49 24.26 -8.36
CA ARG A 616 23.89 24.16 -7.90
C ARG A 616 24.04 23.50 -6.52
N TYR A 617 23.04 23.62 -5.65
CA TYR A 617 23.10 23.01 -4.31
C TYR A 617 22.40 21.64 -4.25
N GLU A 618 21.91 21.09 -5.36
CA GLU A 618 21.26 19.75 -5.35
C GLU A 618 22.20 18.65 -4.84
N LYS A 619 23.50 18.76 -5.14
CA LYS A 619 24.52 17.80 -4.67
C LYS A 619 24.87 17.94 -3.19
N ASP A 620 24.66 19.12 -2.62
CA ASP A 620 24.87 19.37 -1.19
C ASP A 620 23.81 20.36 -0.65
N PRO A 621 22.57 19.87 -0.43
CA PRO A 621 21.52 20.71 0.14
C PRO A 621 21.80 21.11 1.59
N ALA A 622 22.66 20.36 2.30
CA ALA A 622 22.94 20.61 3.71
C ALA A 622 23.64 21.96 3.91
N ALA A 623 24.49 22.38 2.97
CA ALA A 623 25.17 23.67 3.02
C ALA A 623 24.19 24.86 3.14
N VAL A 624 23.17 24.92 2.27
CA VAL A 624 22.17 26.01 2.31
C VAL A 624 21.28 25.94 3.56
N PHE A 625 20.91 24.73 3.99
CA PHE A 625 20.11 24.58 5.20
C PHE A 625 20.89 24.90 6.48
N HIS A 626 22.18 24.62 6.55
CA HIS A 626 23.02 24.98 7.69
C HIS A 626 23.06 26.50 7.85
N GLU A 627 23.32 27.24 6.77
CA GLU A 627 23.30 28.71 6.77
C GLU A 627 21.96 29.26 7.27
N ILE A 628 20.84 28.74 6.75
CA ILE A 628 19.48 29.14 7.16
C ILE A 628 19.25 28.83 8.65
N LEU A 629 19.57 27.62 9.10
CA LEU A 629 19.36 27.17 10.48
C LEU A 629 20.19 27.99 11.47
N SER A 630 21.42 28.34 11.10
CA SER A 630 22.32 29.16 11.95
C SER A 630 21.75 30.56 12.23
N ALA A 631 20.96 31.10 11.30
CA ALA A 631 20.37 32.44 11.41
C ALA A 631 18.90 32.46 11.85
N ALA A 632 18.23 31.30 11.86
CA ALA A 632 16.77 31.16 12.01
C ALA A 632 16.22 31.71 13.34
N GLY A 633 17.02 31.66 14.42
CA GLY A 633 16.58 32.03 15.76
C GLY A 633 15.31 31.24 16.18
N PRO A 634 14.21 31.89 16.57
CA PRO A 634 12.98 31.20 17.02
C PRO A 634 12.13 30.64 15.87
N VAL A 635 12.45 30.95 14.61
CA VAL A 635 11.65 30.53 13.46
C VAL A 635 11.91 29.06 13.15
N LYS A 636 10.85 28.24 13.10
CA LYS A 636 10.98 26.82 12.74
C LYS A 636 11.20 26.66 11.23
N ILE A 637 12.34 26.11 10.83
CA ILE A 637 12.66 25.82 9.43
C ILE A 637 12.08 24.46 9.02
N ILE A 638 11.30 24.43 7.94
CA ILE A 638 10.65 23.23 7.42
C ILE A 638 11.28 22.86 6.06
N GLY A 639 11.53 21.57 5.83
CA GLY A 639 12.11 21.07 4.57
C GLY A 639 13.59 20.70 4.64
N HIS A 640 14.26 20.86 5.78
CA HIS A 640 15.66 20.46 5.98
C HIS A 640 15.80 18.94 6.18
N PHE A 641 16.88 18.35 5.65
CA PHE A 641 17.22 16.94 5.83
C PHE A 641 17.80 16.69 7.22
N HIS A 642 17.35 15.63 7.89
CA HIS A 642 18.01 15.16 9.11
C HIS A 642 19.06 14.10 8.72
N PRO A 643 20.32 14.18 9.20
CA PRO A 643 21.41 13.27 8.80
C PRO A 643 21.18 11.79 9.14
N SER A 644 20.13 11.45 9.88
CA SER A 644 19.74 10.08 10.24
C SER A 644 18.85 9.37 9.19
N GLY A 645 18.56 9.98 8.03
CA GLY A 645 17.68 9.41 7.01
C GLY A 645 16.19 9.34 7.41
N THR A 646 15.89 9.60 8.68
CA THR A 646 14.54 9.88 9.17
C THR A 646 14.24 11.35 8.90
N GLY A 647 13.77 11.66 7.68
CA GLY A 647 13.06 12.92 7.45
C GLY A 647 12.04 13.11 8.57
N ASN A 648 11.91 14.32 9.09
CA ASN A 648 11.12 14.66 10.27
C ASN A 648 9.67 14.13 10.13
N GLN A 649 9.44 12.88 10.54
CA GLN A 649 8.14 12.19 10.57
C GLN A 649 7.42 12.47 11.89
N ASN A 650 7.85 13.47 12.66
CA ASN A 650 7.12 13.91 13.83
C ASN A 650 6.01 14.87 13.40
N PHE A 651 4.88 14.26 12.99
CA PHE A 651 3.57 14.90 12.89
C PHE A 651 2.77 14.67 14.17
#